data_AF-V5DA22-F1
#
_entry.id   AF-V5DA22-F1
#
_cell.length_a   1.000
_cell.length_b   1.000
_cell.length_c   1.000
_cell.angle_alpha   90.00
_cell.angle_beta   90.00
_cell.angle_gamma   90.00
#
_symmetry.space_group_name_H-M   'P 1'
#
loop_
_entity.id
_entity.type
_entity.pdbx_description
1 polymer ?
#
loop_
_entity_poly.entity_id
_entity_poly.type
_entity_poly.pdbx_seq_one_letter_code
_entity_poly.pdbx_strand_id
1 'polypeptide(L)'
;MESGCKATHCHSMSGEKVDDKIERAISMGLNCDEETFEKLRQVPLLQLCRMMSRYLTDEKHIIEALFVLSLATTRRKTLLDEEVVVVLKFFLGKLSSLQTIETSVECVTRVIEYLSSQRPCSKIVFTELANGFLPNVRLQALPTRVRRSGFKILKYMVSEATVPWLTTPILHLLLEAMEEEGEPELVLHTFELYYFLSFFVDKNNIVPLKEQYFDSISSYFPVVFSRPPGCSVTREELKRSLTRCMTCPLYLDFCVSFTLSRLSSPSSFVKQESIAVLLELFSPESGHDMNDLSPHILPVVSHVRNEVIKGVSLGFGVGDSYIRDCMNLLSFIGKRSHGVLSPVIASWIEPAISGALTSLNSGSATCSAYATMFYHLARSDASCGTSLLSHFLPLLLMNLNEIDGGKENGFIILSAVFTGILDLCTTDEVHHGLSSTLDDVKRSLELSSPELFRLVETLLLALKMAESSSKIIMCELLSSLLSLDVYLHPWMPVESVQLSYENLLLISLQGNEEIHIKVARCISRIGHLEGNGLNNAIVHLLEKEKKFNATGIITLFNALLKSSVPVALLAMELLLNPLRSLVESRLSESDVFSLCRRALSENADFSEEDILHLLQIVVLKNLPASLEFLCELLVRISLCSIEKTVLQMVDGKRWSILVIALLSSCDSDVLHVSETLEHWVTEMLNAVQEEEFRRVTIQGVSAICAHAPNALEGFLTRSGGLDPELQLAVHAAAARGLIKAGLAMDDGVKSIILRLLDAICSGVEIDEVLTATFFSPSLGSNKCVTLLVPFIQAVRTSNIPVPDKVLKVIIQLLGKEATGLEFDWGSILEVCENLARQKPSEGHVIGILQLLDCVLLRIDSKAFFMKRILTNDGALFQMLLSAVRSSDLQARCTALRLLSEVAMFAVQLTATNDEVELNYKRIIAREKEGVLHLTQIFLADHKRVVRRAAAQCRHQWYKLR
;
A
#
# COMPACT_ATOMS: atom_id res chain seq x y z
N MET A 1 54.29 -40.29 -50.07
CA MET A 1 54.79 -40.76 -51.38
C MET A 1 53.65 -40.53 -52.37
N GLU A 2 53.52 -39.30 -52.85
CA GLU A 2 54.13 -38.79 -54.10
C GLU A 2 53.47 -39.35 -55.38
N SER A 3 52.87 -38.40 -56.11
CA SER A 3 52.73 -38.27 -57.58
C SER A 3 52.26 -39.49 -58.40
N GLY A 4 51.16 -39.46 -59.17
CA GLY A 4 50.51 -38.31 -59.82
C GLY A 4 50.99 -38.12 -61.26
N CYS A 5 50.43 -38.87 -62.22
CA CYS A 5 50.31 -38.45 -63.62
C CYS A 5 49.33 -39.32 -64.43
N LYS A 6 48.55 -38.62 -65.28
CA LYS A 6 47.70 -39.07 -66.41
C LYS A 6 46.26 -39.54 -66.16
N ALA A 7 45.37 -38.58 -66.39
CA ALA A 7 44.23 -38.62 -67.33
C ALA A 7 43.27 -39.82 -67.29
N THR A 8 42.08 -39.57 -66.74
CA THR A 8 40.82 -40.21 -67.14
C THR A 8 39.65 -39.24 -66.94
N HIS A 9 38.92 -39.00 -68.03
CA HIS A 9 37.51 -38.58 -68.14
C HIS A 9 36.84 -37.92 -66.93
N CYS A 10 36.59 -36.60 -67.02
CA CYS A 10 35.41 -36.01 -66.40
C CYS A 10 34.32 -35.84 -67.47
N HIS A 11 33.21 -36.51 -67.21
CA HIS A 11 31.96 -36.42 -67.95
C HIS A 11 31.47 -34.98 -68.12
N SER A 12 30.90 -34.74 -69.30
CA SER A 12 29.93 -33.70 -69.59
C SER A 12 28.87 -33.57 -68.49
N MET A 13 28.73 -32.37 -67.93
CA MET A 13 27.47 -31.93 -67.34
C MET A 13 26.97 -30.73 -68.14
N SER A 14 25.87 -31.00 -68.85
CA SER A 14 25.03 -30.08 -69.58
C SER A 14 24.67 -28.85 -68.77
N GLY A 15 24.97 -27.66 -69.29
CA GLY A 15 24.32 -26.44 -68.82
C GLY A 15 22.82 -26.53 -69.12
N GLU A 16 22.00 -26.90 -68.14
CA GLU A 16 20.54 -26.74 -68.20
C GLU A 16 20.22 -25.31 -68.65
N LYS A 17 19.35 -25.20 -69.67
CA LYS A 17 18.92 -23.88 -70.17
C LYS A 17 18.15 -23.18 -69.07
N VAL A 18 18.23 -21.85 -69.04
CA VAL A 18 17.52 -21.04 -68.03
C VAL A 18 16.00 -21.31 -68.06
N ASP A 19 15.45 -21.66 -69.23
CA ASP A 19 14.05 -22.07 -69.37
C ASP A 19 13.71 -23.35 -68.59
N ASP A 20 14.60 -24.36 -68.59
CA ASP A 20 14.42 -25.62 -67.85
C ASP A 20 14.36 -25.35 -66.33
N LYS A 21 15.13 -24.34 -65.87
CA LYS A 21 15.15 -23.89 -64.46
C LYS A 21 13.92 -23.10 -64.07
N ILE A 22 13.37 -22.29 -64.98
CA ILE A 22 12.10 -21.59 -64.76
C ILE A 22 10.96 -22.61 -64.66
N GLU A 23 10.91 -23.58 -65.57
CA GLU A 23 9.89 -24.63 -65.56
C GLU A 23 9.97 -25.49 -64.29
N ARG A 24 11.19 -25.87 -63.89
CA ARG A 24 11.45 -26.54 -62.60
C ARG A 24 10.99 -25.68 -61.42
N ALA A 25 11.37 -24.41 -61.36
CA ALA A 25 10.98 -23.53 -60.27
C ALA A 25 9.46 -23.34 -60.17
N ILE A 26 8.74 -23.28 -61.30
CA ILE A 26 7.28 -23.16 -61.32
C ILE A 26 6.60 -24.45 -60.89
N SER A 27 7.12 -25.61 -61.29
CA SER A 27 6.59 -26.91 -60.85
C SER A 27 6.78 -27.17 -59.35
N MET A 28 7.84 -26.63 -58.76
CA MET A 28 8.19 -26.81 -57.34
C MET A 28 7.70 -25.66 -56.44
N GLY A 29 7.38 -24.50 -57.01
CA GLY A 29 6.90 -23.31 -56.28
C GLY A 29 7.83 -22.90 -55.13
N LEU A 30 7.26 -22.80 -53.92
CA LEU A 30 7.98 -22.45 -52.69
C LEU A 30 9.02 -23.50 -52.24
N ASN A 31 8.96 -24.73 -52.78
CA ASN A 31 9.86 -25.83 -52.40
C ASN A 31 11.08 -25.94 -53.31
N CYS A 32 11.27 -24.99 -54.25
CA CYS A 32 12.43 -25.00 -55.14
C CYS A 32 13.74 -24.72 -54.37
N ASP A 33 14.83 -25.36 -54.78
CA ASP A 33 16.13 -25.24 -54.14
C ASP A 33 16.81 -23.88 -54.36
N GLU A 34 17.59 -23.44 -53.37
CA GLU A 34 18.29 -22.14 -53.40
C GLU A 34 19.30 -22.05 -54.56
N GLU A 35 19.86 -23.18 -55.00
CA GLU A 35 20.77 -23.23 -56.15
C GLU A 35 20.08 -22.80 -57.44
N THR A 36 18.84 -23.24 -57.65
CA THR A 36 17.99 -22.83 -58.77
C THR A 36 17.68 -21.34 -58.68
N PHE A 37 17.33 -20.81 -57.50
CA PHE A 37 17.07 -19.38 -57.34
C PHE A 37 18.32 -18.51 -57.54
N GLU A 38 19.50 -18.95 -57.11
CA GLU A 38 20.75 -18.21 -57.31
C GLU A 38 21.06 -18.06 -58.81
N LYS A 39 20.80 -19.11 -59.59
CA LYS A 39 20.92 -19.07 -61.05
C LYS A 39 19.88 -18.13 -61.69
N LEU A 40 18.65 -18.07 -61.17
CA LEU A 40 17.61 -17.15 -61.66
C LEU A 40 17.91 -15.68 -61.29
N ARG A 41 18.53 -15.41 -60.14
CA ARG A 41 18.93 -14.06 -59.70
C ARG A 41 20.06 -13.46 -60.54
N GLN A 42 20.87 -14.30 -61.18
CA GLN A 42 21.90 -13.86 -62.13
C GLN A 42 21.32 -13.36 -63.46
N VAL A 43 20.07 -13.71 -63.79
CA VAL A 43 19.38 -13.20 -64.98
C VAL A 43 18.86 -11.79 -64.69
N PRO A 44 19.09 -10.79 -65.58
CA PRO A 44 18.51 -9.46 -65.44
C PRO A 44 16.99 -9.53 -65.25
N LEU A 45 16.46 -8.77 -64.29
CA LEU A 45 15.07 -8.95 -63.82
C LEU A 45 14.04 -8.78 -64.95
N LEU A 46 14.24 -7.78 -65.82
CA LEU A 46 13.38 -7.56 -66.99
C LEU A 46 13.42 -8.74 -67.98
N GLN A 47 14.58 -9.37 -68.16
CA GLN A 47 14.72 -10.55 -69.02
C GLN A 47 14.03 -11.75 -68.38
N LEU A 48 14.18 -11.95 -67.07
CA LEU A 48 13.50 -13.01 -66.33
C LEU A 48 11.97 -12.87 -66.42
N CYS A 49 11.42 -11.67 -66.23
CA CYS A 49 9.98 -11.41 -66.39
C CYS A 49 9.47 -11.78 -67.78
N ARG A 50 10.24 -11.48 -68.85
CA ARG A 50 9.88 -11.85 -70.23
C ARG A 50 9.89 -13.36 -70.43
N MET A 51 10.88 -14.06 -69.90
CA MET A 51 10.98 -15.52 -70.00
C MET A 51 9.85 -16.21 -69.23
N MET A 52 9.43 -15.65 -68.10
CA MET A 52 8.31 -16.14 -67.30
C MET A 52 6.94 -15.75 -67.87
N SER A 53 6.86 -14.94 -68.95
CA SER A 53 5.60 -14.35 -69.44
C SER A 53 4.50 -15.38 -69.68
N ARG A 54 4.83 -16.56 -70.23
CA ARG A 54 3.85 -17.62 -70.52
C ARG A 54 3.13 -18.12 -69.26
N TYR A 55 3.81 -18.10 -68.11
CA TYR A 55 3.28 -18.57 -66.83
C TYR A 55 2.63 -17.43 -66.02
N LEU A 56 3.15 -16.21 -66.18
CA LEU A 56 2.61 -14.99 -65.56
C LEU A 56 1.28 -14.52 -66.20
N THR A 57 0.86 -15.15 -67.29
CA THR A 57 -0.43 -14.94 -67.95
C THR A 57 -1.33 -16.17 -67.96
N ASP A 58 -0.87 -17.31 -67.46
CA ASP A 58 -1.63 -18.56 -67.42
C ASP A 58 -2.34 -18.73 -66.07
N GLU A 59 -3.68 -18.79 -66.10
CA GLU A 59 -4.52 -18.93 -64.90
C GLU A 59 -4.16 -20.16 -64.05
N LYS A 60 -3.60 -21.21 -64.66
CA LYS A 60 -3.24 -22.45 -63.96
C LYS A 60 -1.97 -22.32 -63.12
N HIS A 61 -0.99 -21.54 -63.56
CA HIS A 61 0.34 -21.46 -62.94
C HIS A 61 0.66 -20.07 -62.36
N ILE A 62 -0.31 -19.15 -62.41
CA ILE A 62 -0.11 -17.75 -62.02
C ILE A 62 0.35 -17.60 -60.57
N ILE A 63 -0.18 -18.41 -59.65
CA ILE A 63 0.16 -18.34 -58.22
C ILE A 63 1.63 -18.73 -58.01
N GLU A 64 2.06 -19.88 -58.54
CA GLU A 64 3.43 -20.36 -58.45
C GLU A 64 4.40 -19.41 -59.16
N ALA A 65 4.02 -18.89 -60.32
CA ALA A 65 4.84 -17.95 -61.09
C ALA A 65 5.05 -16.62 -60.33
N LEU A 66 4.04 -16.11 -59.63
CA LEU A 66 4.16 -14.92 -58.77
C LEU A 66 5.15 -15.18 -57.61
N PHE A 67 5.03 -16.32 -56.95
CA PHE A 67 5.94 -16.70 -55.87
C PHE A 67 7.40 -16.82 -56.35
N VAL A 68 7.62 -17.53 -57.45
CA VAL A 68 8.95 -17.70 -58.06
C VAL A 68 9.54 -16.34 -58.44
N LEU A 69 8.73 -15.45 -59.05
CA LEU A 69 9.19 -14.11 -59.42
C LEU A 69 9.60 -13.30 -58.18
N SER A 70 8.83 -13.34 -57.09
CA SER A 70 9.18 -12.63 -55.84
C SER A 70 10.47 -13.17 -55.20
N LEU A 71 10.68 -14.48 -55.20
CA LEU A 71 11.88 -15.13 -54.66
C LEU A 71 13.13 -14.88 -55.51
N ALA A 72 12.96 -14.82 -56.84
CA ALA A 72 14.03 -14.46 -57.76
C ALA A 72 14.31 -12.95 -57.80
N THR A 73 13.40 -12.12 -57.29
CA THR A 73 13.60 -10.66 -57.13
C THR A 73 14.40 -10.35 -55.86
N THR A 74 14.07 -11.01 -54.75
CA THR A 74 14.78 -10.84 -53.47
C THR A 74 16.18 -11.45 -53.48
N ARG A 75 17.05 -10.99 -52.56
CA ARG A 75 18.46 -11.44 -52.39
C ARG A 75 19.38 -11.21 -53.59
N ARG A 76 19.02 -10.32 -54.52
CA ARG A 76 19.94 -9.85 -55.57
C ARG A 76 21.00 -8.92 -54.98
N LYS A 77 22.27 -9.07 -55.42
CA LYS A 77 23.41 -8.26 -54.94
C LYS A 77 23.20 -6.75 -55.08
N THR A 78 22.51 -6.33 -56.14
CA THR A 78 22.11 -4.95 -56.40
C THR A 78 20.70 -4.97 -56.95
N LEU A 79 19.77 -4.24 -56.30
CA LEU A 79 18.39 -4.11 -56.74
C LEU A 79 18.03 -2.62 -56.74
N LEU A 80 17.84 -2.05 -57.94
CA LEU A 80 17.53 -0.63 -58.12
C LEU A 80 16.03 -0.37 -57.91
N ASP A 81 15.67 0.84 -57.49
CA ASP A 81 14.26 1.20 -57.26
C ASP A 81 13.42 1.11 -58.54
N GLU A 82 14.00 1.42 -59.70
CA GLU A 82 13.33 1.31 -61.00
C GLU A 82 12.99 -0.15 -61.33
N GLU A 83 13.88 -1.09 -61.00
CA GLU A 83 13.67 -2.52 -61.20
C GLU A 83 12.61 -3.07 -60.24
N VAL A 84 12.62 -2.60 -59.00
CA VAL A 84 11.59 -2.91 -57.99
C VAL A 84 10.22 -2.45 -58.46
N VAL A 85 10.12 -1.21 -58.93
CA VAL A 85 8.83 -0.60 -59.35
C VAL A 85 8.21 -1.39 -60.50
N VAL A 86 9.01 -1.90 -61.44
CA VAL A 86 8.49 -2.75 -62.52
C VAL A 86 7.85 -4.04 -61.97
N VAL A 87 8.50 -4.68 -61.01
CA VAL A 87 7.97 -5.91 -60.38
C VAL A 87 6.77 -5.62 -59.48
N LEU A 88 6.83 -4.55 -58.68
CA LEU A 88 5.72 -4.12 -57.84
C LEU A 88 4.50 -3.79 -58.71
N LYS A 89 4.65 -3.00 -59.76
CA LYS A 89 3.56 -2.68 -60.69
C LYS A 89 2.87 -3.93 -61.25
N PHE A 90 3.66 -4.96 -61.54
CA PHE A 90 3.12 -6.24 -61.97
C PHE A 90 2.30 -6.93 -60.87
N PHE A 91 2.83 -7.05 -59.65
CA PHE A 91 2.10 -7.63 -58.52
C PHE A 91 0.86 -6.82 -58.12
N LEU A 92 0.97 -5.49 -58.10
CA LEU A 92 -0.13 -4.59 -57.79
C LEU A 92 -1.24 -4.68 -58.85
N GLY A 93 -0.89 -4.84 -60.12
CA GLY A 93 -1.84 -5.11 -61.20
C GLY A 93 -2.62 -6.43 -61.06
N LYS A 94 -2.21 -7.33 -60.17
CA LYS A 94 -2.88 -8.60 -59.87
C LYS A 94 -3.75 -8.56 -58.60
N LEU A 95 -3.83 -7.41 -57.92
CA LEU A 95 -4.69 -7.23 -56.74
C LEU A 95 -6.19 -7.16 -57.08
N SER A 96 -6.55 -6.84 -58.33
CA SER A 96 -7.94 -6.74 -58.79
C SER A 96 -8.63 -8.10 -59.00
N SER A 97 -7.90 -9.22 -58.93
CA SER A 97 -8.45 -10.56 -59.11
C SER A 97 -8.51 -11.32 -57.79
N LEU A 98 -9.70 -11.85 -57.47
CA LEU A 98 -9.94 -12.68 -56.28
C LEU A 98 -9.02 -13.91 -56.21
N GLN A 99 -8.60 -14.46 -57.36
CA GLN A 99 -7.72 -15.63 -57.40
C GLN A 99 -6.28 -15.29 -56.98
N THR A 100 -5.83 -14.06 -57.24
CA THR A 100 -4.41 -13.68 -57.08
C THR A 100 -4.16 -12.68 -55.98
N ILE A 101 -5.18 -12.08 -55.39
CA ILE A 101 -5.04 -11.00 -54.39
C ILE A 101 -4.16 -11.41 -53.20
N GLU A 102 -4.44 -12.56 -52.57
CA GLU A 102 -3.67 -13.02 -51.39
C GLU A 102 -2.20 -13.25 -51.72
N THR A 103 -1.94 -13.95 -52.83
CA THR A 103 -0.57 -14.25 -53.30
C THR A 103 0.16 -12.97 -53.68
N SER A 104 -0.53 -12.00 -54.29
CA SER A 104 0.05 -10.73 -54.71
C SER A 104 0.45 -9.89 -53.50
N VAL A 105 -0.39 -9.82 -52.47
CA VAL A 105 -0.03 -9.16 -51.20
C VAL A 105 1.21 -9.81 -50.59
N GLU A 106 1.24 -11.15 -50.47
CA GLU A 106 2.41 -11.86 -49.91
C GLU A 106 3.69 -11.64 -50.74
N CYS A 107 3.59 -11.58 -52.07
CA CYS A 107 4.72 -11.32 -52.96
C CYS A 107 5.24 -9.89 -52.82
N VAL A 108 4.34 -8.90 -52.72
CA VAL A 108 4.70 -7.50 -52.44
C VAL A 108 5.40 -7.38 -51.09
N THR A 109 4.84 -8.00 -50.03
CA THR A 109 5.45 -8.03 -48.70
C THR A 109 6.86 -8.61 -48.73
N ARG A 110 7.08 -9.73 -49.44
CA ARG A 110 8.41 -10.36 -49.53
C ARG A 110 9.45 -9.44 -50.16
N VAL A 111 9.09 -8.71 -51.22
CA VAL A 111 9.99 -7.74 -51.86
C VAL A 111 10.26 -6.56 -50.90
N ILE A 112 9.23 -6.08 -50.21
CA ILE A 112 9.34 -4.95 -49.28
C ILE A 112 10.18 -5.30 -48.05
N GLU A 113 10.02 -6.48 -47.45
CA GLU A 113 10.83 -6.92 -46.31
C GLU A 113 12.32 -7.01 -46.66
N TYR A 114 12.63 -7.44 -47.88
CA TYR A 114 14.00 -7.42 -48.37
C TYR A 114 14.53 -5.98 -48.52
N LEU A 115 13.73 -5.08 -49.09
CA LEU A 115 14.13 -3.68 -49.26
C LEU A 115 14.27 -2.95 -47.93
N SER A 116 13.35 -3.15 -46.99
CA SER A 116 13.37 -2.51 -45.67
C SER A 116 14.60 -2.90 -44.85
N SER A 117 15.16 -4.09 -45.07
CA SER A 117 16.43 -4.50 -44.47
C SER A 117 17.66 -3.75 -45.01
N GLN A 118 17.52 -3.05 -46.14
CA GLN A 118 18.62 -2.38 -46.84
C GLN A 118 18.50 -0.86 -46.82
N ARG A 119 17.30 -0.32 -47.01
CA ARG A 119 17.05 1.12 -47.15
C ARG A 119 15.62 1.52 -46.75
N PRO A 120 15.40 2.79 -46.34
CA PRO A 120 14.05 3.32 -46.17
C PRO A 120 13.30 3.42 -47.52
N CYS A 121 11.98 3.55 -47.44
CA CYS A 121 11.11 3.64 -48.62
C CYS A 121 11.42 4.89 -49.45
N SER A 122 11.76 4.70 -50.72
CA SER A 122 12.04 5.81 -51.64
C SER A 122 10.77 6.37 -52.28
N LYS A 123 10.87 7.57 -52.85
CA LYS A 123 9.72 8.28 -53.43
C LYS A 123 9.01 7.49 -54.54
N ILE A 124 9.79 6.85 -55.41
CA ILE A 124 9.25 6.13 -56.56
C ILE A 124 8.53 4.85 -56.09
N VAL A 125 9.12 4.12 -55.14
CA VAL A 125 8.50 2.93 -54.55
C VAL A 125 7.23 3.31 -53.76
N PHE A 126 7.29 4.38 -52.95
CA PHE A 126 6.13 4.89 -52.23
C PHE A 126 4.99 5.28 -53.17
N THR A 127 5.29 5.99 -54.27
CA THR A 127 4.27 6.43 -55.24
C THR A 127 3.59 5.23 -55.91
N GLU A 128 4.36 4.18 -56.23
CA GLU A 128 3.80 2.96 -56.83
C GLU A 128 2.89 2.23 -55.83
N LEU A 129 3.30 2.09 -54.57
CA LEU A 129 2.46 1.47 -53.55
C LEU A 129 1.23 2.31 -53.20
N ALA A 130 1.37 3.64 -53.09
CA ALA A 130 0.25 4.53 -52.78
C ALA A 130 -0.83 4.49 -53.86
N ASN A 131 -0.45 4.41 -55.14
CA ASN A 131 -1.40 4.41 -56.26
C ASN A 131 -1.88 3.00 -56.65
N GLY A 132 -1.07 1.97 -56.40
CA GLY A 132 -1.38 0.60 -56.82
C GLY A 132 -1.88 -0.31 -55.69
N PHE A 133 -1.38 -0.16 -54.47
CA PHE A 133 -1.78 -1.01 -53.34
C PHE A 133 -3.01 -0.47 -52.61
N LEU A 134 -2.96 0.76 -52.10
CA LEU A 134 -3.99 1.30 -51.21
C LEU A 134 -5.40 1.34 -51.84
N PRO A 135 -5.60 1.76 -53.12
CA PRO A 135 -6.93 1.81 -53.71
C PRO A 135 -7.55 0.43 -53.98
N ASN A 136 -6.73 -0.62 -54.03
CA ASN A 136 -7.14 -1.95 -54.48
C ASN A 136 -7.23 -2.98 -53.34
N VAL A 137 -6.86 -2.62 -52.11
CA VAL A 137 -6.80 -3.55 -50.98
C VAL A 137 -7.50 -2.98 -49.76
N ARG A 138 -8.58 -3.65 -49.37
CA ARG A 138 -9.18 -3.51 -48.03
C ARG A 138 -8.73 -4.69 -47.20
N LEU A 139 -7.85 -4.47 -46.22
CA LEU A 139 -7.19 -5.56 -45.51
C LEU A 139 -8.21 -6.43 -44.77
N GLN A 140 -9.27 -5.85 -44.24
CA GLN A 140 -10.35 -6.50 -43.47
C GLN A 140 -11.08 -7.58 -44.27
N ALA A 141 -11.10 -7.47 -45.60
CA ALA A 141 -11.66 -8.49 -46.49
C ALA A 141 -10.75 -9.72 -46.68
N LEU A 142 -9.51 -9.67 -46.18
CA LEU A 142 -8.50 -10.71 -46.36
C LEU A 142 -8.31 -11.56 -45.09
N PRO A 143 -7.85 -12.83 -45.24
CA PRO A 143 -7.51 -13.66 -44.09
C PRO A 143 -6.43 -13.04 -43.20
N THR A 144 -6.47 -13.28 -41.88
CA THR A 144 -5.53 -12.72 -40.89
C THR A 144 -4.04 -12.87 -41.26
N ARG A 145 -3.64 -14.01 -41.83
CA ARG A 145 -2.26 -14.23 -42.30
C ARG A 145 -1.86 -13.20 -43.38
N VAL A 146 -2.75 -12.91 -44.32
CA VAL A 146 -2.53 -11.97 -45.41
C VAL A 146 -2.61 -10.53 -44.88
N ARG A 147 -3.51 -10.24 -43.94
CA ARG A 147 -3.56 -8.94 -43.26
C ARG A 147 -2.26 -8.58 -42.57
N ARG A 148 -1.64 -9.52 -41.85
CA ARG A 148 -0.28 -9.35 -41.28
C ARG A 148 0.76 -8.97 -42.34
N SER A 149 0.64 -9.53 -43.54
CA SER A 149 1.51 -9.19 -44.67
C SER A 149 1.24 -7.78 -45.19
N GLY A 150 -0.05 -7.39 -45.28
CA GLY A 150 -0.47 -6.02 -45.61
C GLY A 150 0.03 -4.97 -44.62
N PHE A 151 -0.07 -5.21 -43.30
CA PHE A 151 0.44 -4.29 -42.29
C PHE A 151 1.96 -4.08 -42.39
N LYS A 152 2.73 -5.08 -42.82
CA LYS A 152 4.17 -4.92 -43.10
C LYS A 152 4.42 -3.98 -44.28
N ILE A 153 3.56 -4.01 -45.30
CA ILE A 153 3.60 -3.06 -46.43
C ILE A 153 3.31 -1.65 -45.91
N LEU A 154 2.24 -1.48 -45.12
CA LEU A 154 1.87 -0.19 -44.54
C LEU A 154 2.98 0.39 -43.66
N LYS A 155 3.59 -0.42 -42.79
CA LYS A 155 4.72 0.01 -41.93
C LYS A 155 5.96 0.42 -42.71
N TYR A 156 6.18 -0.14 -43.90
CA TYR A 156 7.26 0.33 -44.78
C TYR A 156 6.89 1.64 -45.49
N MET A 157 5.61 1.82 -45.85
CA MET A 157 5.11 3.05 -46.46
C MET A 157 5.03 4.22 -45.48
N VAL A 158 4.76 3.96 -44.20
CA VAL A 158 4.60 4.97 -43.15
C VAL A 158 5.85 4.99 -42.28
N SER A 159 6.76 5.93 -42.58
CA SER A 159 8.02 6.12 -41.88
C SER A 159 8.41 7.60 -41.92
N GLU A 160 9.39 8.02 -41.12
CA GLU A 160 9.87 9.41 -41.12
C GLU A 160 10.32 9.88 -42.52
N ALA A 161 10.91 8.99 -43.31
CA ALA A 161 11.38 9.28 -44.67
C ALA A 161 10.23 9.59 -45.66
N THR A 162 9.03 9.06 -45.41
CA THR A 162 7.88 9.17 -46.32
C THR A 162 6.88 10.24 -45.90
N VAL A 163 7.05 10.85 -44.72
CA VAL A 163 6.19 11.93 -44.19
C VAL A 163 5.88 13.03 -45.22
N PRO A 164 6.85 13.56 -46.00
CA PRO A 164 6.56 14.62 -46.98
C PRO A 164 5.62 14.20 -48.13
N TRP A 165 5.37 12.90 -48.30
CA TRP A 165 4.54 12.36 -49.39
C TRP A 165 3.16 11.89 -48.90
N LEU A 166 2.88 11.96 -47.59
CA LEU A 166 1.59 11.62 -47.01
C LEU A 166 0.60 12.79 -47.14
N THR A 167 0.08 12.97 -48.36
CA THR A 167 -0.94 13.98 -48.67
C THR A 167 -2.33 13.53 -48.22
N THR A 168 -3.28 14.46 -48.09
CA THR A 168 -4.67 14.16 -47.69
C THR A 168 -5.31 13.00 -48.46
N PRO A 169 -5.24 12.89 -49.81
CA PRO A 169 -5.82 11.75 -50.52
C PRO A 169 -5.17 10.41 -50.15
N ILE A 170 -3.86 10.40 -49.88
CA ILE A 170 -3.14 9.17 -49.50
C ILE A 170 -3.52 8.78 -48.06
N LEU A 171 -3.65 9.74 -47.16
CA LEU A 171 -4.11 9.51 -45.78
C LEU A 171 -5.53 8.95 -45.76
N HIS A 172 -6.42 9.39 -46.65
CA HIS A 172 -7.76 8.83 -46.77
C HIS A 172 -7.71 7.35 -47.20
N LEU A 173 -6.92 7.03 -48.23
CA LEU A 173 -6.75 5.64 -48.67
C LEU A 173 -6.08 4.75 -47.61
N LEU A 174 -5.14 5.31 -46.83
CA LEU A 174 -4.54 4.60 -45.70
C LEU A 174 -5.57 4.29 -44.60
N LEU A 175 -6.45 5.23 -44.29
CA LEU A 175 -7.53 5.03 -43.34
C LEU A 175 -8.45 3.89 -43.80
N GLU A 176 -8.95 3.96 -45.04
CA GLU A 176 -9.82 2.93 -45.63
C GLU A 176 -9.17 1.54 -45.65
N ALA A 177 -7.84 1.47 -45.80
CA ALA A 177 -7.12 0.21 -45.79
C ALA A 177 -6.99 -0.42 -44.37
N MET A 178 -7.03 0.38 -43.31
CA MET A 178 -6.77 -0.03 -41.92
C MET A 178 -8.02 -0.09 -41.02
N GLU A 179 -9.10 0.60 -41.38
CA GLU A 179 -10.32 0.75 -40.59
C GLU A 179 -10.97 -0.60 -40.19
N GLU A 180 -11.71 -0.68 -39.08
CA GLU A 180 -12.43 -1.91 -38.65
C GLU A 180 -11.56 -3.18 -38.44
N GLU A 181 -10.31 -3.04 -37.98
CA GLU A 181 -9.48 -4.19 -37.62
C GLU A 181 -9.95 -4.84 -36.29
N GLY A 182 -9.92 -6.17 -36.18
CA GLY A 182 -10.43 -6.91 -35.02
C GLY A 182 -9.44 -7.87 -34.39
N GLU A 183 -8.28 -8.13 -35.01
CA GLU A 183 -7.24 -8.98 -34.46
C GLU A 183 -6.32 -8.19 -33.51
N PRO A 184 -6.14 -8.60 -32.24
CA PRO A 184 -5.44 -7.80 -31.23
C PRO A 184 -4.03 -7.30 -31.60
N GLU A 185 -3.20 -8.13 -32.24
CA GLU A 185 -1.84 -7.70 -32.64
C GLU A 185 -1.91 -6.67 -33.77
N LEU A 186 -2.81 -6.87 -34.73
CA LEU A 186 -3.03 -5.92 -35.82
C LEU A 186 -3.67 -4.61 -35.34
N VAL A 187 -4.58 -4.65 -34.37
CA VAL A 187 -5.15 -3.44 -33.75
C VAL A 187 -4.04 -2.60 -33.09
N LEU A 188 -3.08 -3.22 -32.41
CA LEU A 188 -1.91 -2.50 -31.88
C LEU A 188 -1.10 -1.84 -33.01
N HIS A 189 -0.89 -2.53 -34.14
CA HIS A 189 -0.22 -1.95 -35.29
C HIS A 189 -1.01 -0.80 -35.93
N THR A 190 -2.35 -0.88 -35.94
CA THR A 190 -3.21 0.23 -36.35
C THR A 190 -3.02 1.44 -35.44
N PHE A 191 -3.02 1.25 -34.11
CA PHE A 191 -2.77 2.33 -33.16
C PHE A 191 -1.36 2.93 -33.30
N GLU A 192 -0.33 2.10 -33.53
CA GLU A 192 1.03 2.59 -33.81
C GLU A 192 1.06 3.50 -35.05
N LEU A 193 0.39 3.08 -36.13
CA LEU A 193 0.31 3.86 -37.37
C LEU A 193 -0.49 5.14 -37.18
N TYR A 194 -1.67 5.08 -36.56
CA TYR A 194 -2.47 6.27 -36.25
C TYR A 194 -1.69 7.27 -35.41
N TYR A 195 -1.07 6.82 -34.32
CA TYR A 195 -0.26 7.69 -33.48
C TYR A 195 0.90 8.35 -34.25
N PHE A 196 1.59 7.59 -35.11
CA PHE A 196 2.64 8.14 -35.98
C PHE A 196 2.07 9.22 -36.92
N LEU A 197 0.97 8.94 -37.60
CA LEU A 197 0.35 9.87 -38.54
C LEU A 197 -0.09 11.17 -37.85
N SER A 198 -0.72 11.09 -36.67
CA SER A 198 -1.20 12.26 -35.94
C SER A 198 -0.07 13.17 -35.43
N PHE A 199 1.13 12.63 -35.21
CA PHE A 199 2.26 13.38 -34.65
C PHE A 199 3.22 13.92 -35.71
N PHE A 200 3.52 13.14 -36.75
CA PHE A 200 4.59 13.46 -37.70
C PHE A 200 4.12 14.09 -39.01
N VAL A 201 2.86 13.87 -39.41
CA VAL A 201 2.35 14.40 -40.69
C VAL A 201 2.02 15.89 -40.58
N ASP A 202 2.25 16.64 -41.65
CA ASP A 202 1.89 18.05 -41.74
C ASP A 202 0.40 18.24 -41.39
N LYS A 203 0.13 19.15 -40.44
CA LYS A 203 -1.22 19.51 -40.00
C LYS A 203 -2.15 19.86 -41.17
N ASN A 204 -1.64 20.51 -42.22
CA ASN A 204 -2.43 20.86 -43.40
C ASN A 204 -2.98 19.64 -44.14
N ASN A 205 -2.31 18.49 -44.05
CA ASN A 205 -2.73 17.25 -44.71
C ASN A 205 -3.69 16.41 -43.87
N ILE A 206 -3.46 16.31 -42.54
CA ILE A 206 -4.23 15.45 -41.63
C ILE A 206 -5.47 16.14 -41.04
N VAL A 207 -5.44 17.46 -40.80
CA VAL A 207 -6.57 18.21 -40.22
C VAL A 207 -7.89 18.05 -41.01
N PRO A 208 -7.90 18.04 -42.36
CA PRO A 208 -9.13 17.77 -43.13
C PRO A 208 -9.77 16.41 -42.86
N LEU A 209 -9.01 15.42 -42.35
CA LEU A 209 -9.47 14.06 -42.07
C LEU A 209 -9.53 13.74 -40.58
N LYS A 210 -9.28 14.73 -39.70
CA LYS A 210 -9.12 14.47 -38.26
C LYS A 210 -10.36 13.83 -37.63
N GLU A 211 -11.55 14.18 -38.10
CA GLU A 211 -12.81 13.60 -37.63
C GLU A 211 -12.93 12.12 -38.00
N GLN A 212 -12.68 11.77 -39.27
CA GLN A 212 -12.72 10.37 -39.74
C GLN A 212 -11.69 9.49 -39.02
N TYR A 213 -10.48 10.01 -38.82
CA TYR A 213 -9.45 9.30 -38.05
C TYR A 213 -9.86 9.14 -36.58
N PHE A 214 -10.45 10.16 -35.97
CA PHE A 214 -10.91 10.06 -34.59
C PHE A 214 -12.10 9.11 -34.44
N ASP A 215 -13.04 9.08 -35.39
CA ASP A 215 -14.15 8.13 -35.41
C ASP A 215 -13.63 6.69 -35.49
N SER A 216 -12.64 6.45 -36.35
CA SER A 216 -11.99 5.14 -36.45
C SER A 216 -11.31 4.74 -35.12
N ILE A 217 -10.54 5.64 -34.50
CA ILE A 217 -9.87 5.39 -33.21
C ILE A 217 -10.89 5.14 -32.09
N SER A 218 -11.90 6.01 -31.95
CA SER A 218 -12.85 5.98 -30.84
C SER A 218 -13.82 4.82 -30.90
N SER A 219 -14.00 4.18 -32.07
CA SER A 219 -14.81 2.97 -32.24
C SER A 219 -14.35 1.78 -31.38
N TYR A 220 -13.07 1.75 -30.97
CA TYR A 220 -12.48 0.72 -30.11
C TYR A 220 -12.74 0.94 -28.61
N PHE A 221 -13.41 2.03 -28.22
CA PHE A 221 -13.68 2.38 -26.84
C PHE A 221 -15.08 1.92 -26.38
N PRO A 222 -15.22 1.30 -25.18
CA PRO A 222 -14.17 0.90 -24.25
C PRO A 222 -13.49 -0.41 -24.69
N VAL A 223 -12.30 -0.69 -24.15
CA VAL A 223 -11.57 -1.92 -24.51
C VAL A 223 -12.17 -3.12 -23.78
N VAL A 224 -13.07 -3.84 -24.45
CA VAL A 224 -13.65 -5.11 -23.99
C VAL A 224 -12.88 -6.27 -24.60
N PHE A 225 -11.88 -6.79 -23.87
CA PHE A 225 -11.01 -7.86 -24.36
C PHE A 225 -10.89 -9.02 -23.38
N SER A 226 -11.06 -10.24 -23.88
CA SER A 226 -10.79 -11.50 -23.17
C SER A 226 -9.74 -12.27 -23.94
N ARG A 227 -8.58 -12.51 -23.32
CA ARG A 227 -7.39 -13.06 -23.99
C ARG A 227 -7.63 -14.49 -24.52
N PRO A 228 -7.58 -14.71 -25.85
CA PRO A 228 -7.65 -16.05 -26.41
C PRO A 228 -6.39 -16.89 -26.11
N PRO A 229 -6.47 -18.23 -26.10
CA PRO A 229 -5.29 -19.10 -25.95
C PRO A 229 -4.25 -18.82 -27.05
N GLY A 230 -3.00 -18.56 -26.66
CA GLY A 230 -1.90 -18.29 -27.59
C GLY A 230 -1.74 -16.84 -28.05
N CYS A 231 -2.64 -15.92 -27.67
CA CYS A 231 -2.49 -14.49 -27.93
C CYS A 231 -1.48 -13.88 -26.93
N SER A 232 -0.50 -13.09 -27.38
CA SER A 232 0.48 -12.41 -26.52
C SER A 232 -0.05 -11.12 -25.90
N VAL A 233 -0.96 -10.43 -26.62
CA VAL A 233 -1.51 -9.11 -26.30
C VAL A 233 -2.41 -9.15 -25.06
N THR A 234 -2.25 -8.14 -24.22
CA THR A 234 -3.05 -7.91 -23.01
C THR A 234 -4.08 -6.81 -23.22
N ARG A 235 -5.11 -6.80 -22.37
CA ARG A 235 -6.13 -5.75 -22.38
C ARG A 235 -5.53 -4.38 -22.04
N GLU A 236 -4.59 -4.35 -21.11
CA GLU A 236 -3.91 -3.15 -20.66
C GLU A 236 -3.02 -2.55 -21.75
N GLU A 237 -2.39 -3.36 -22.60
CA GLU A 237 -1.66 -2.88 -23.78
C GLU A 237 -2.58 -2.22 -24.79
N LEU A 238 -3.70 -2.87 -25.16
CA LEU A 238 -4.69 -2.30 -26.06
C LEU A 238 -5.26 -0.98 -25.52
N LYS A 239 -5.61 -0.97 -24.22
CA LYS A 239 -6.10 0.23 -23.54
C LYS A 239 -5.09 1.36 -23.58
N ARG A 240 -3.83 1.11 -23.20
CA ARG A 240 -2.76 2.13 -23.18
C ARG A 240 -2.52 2.70 -24.58
N SER A 241 -2.46 1.85 -25.60
CA SER A 241 -2.26 2.27 -26.99
C SER A 241 -3.45 3.07 -27.53
N LEU A 242 -4.68 2.64 -27.24
CA LEU A 242 -5.89 3.39 -27.61
C LEU A 242 -5.93 4.75 -26.92
N THR A 243 -5.73 4.80 -25.60
CA THR A 243 -5.69 6.05 -24.84
C THR A 243 -4.66 7.01 -25.43
N ARG A 244 -3.43 6.53 -25.71
CA ARG A 244 -2.37 7.34 -26.34
C ARG A 244 -2.78 7.93 -27.70
N CYS A 245 -3.57 7.21 -28.50
CA CYS A 245 -4.08 7.72 -29.78
C CYS A 245 -5.16 8.78 -29.56
N MET A 246 -6.13 8.49 -28.69
CA MET A 246 -7.24 9.39 -28.39
C MET A 246 -6.76 10.71 -27.76
N THR A 247 -5.76 10.66 -26.89
CA THR A 247 -5.19 11.83 -26.20
C THR A 247 -4.15 12.59 -27.03
N CYS A 248 -4.02 12.31 -28.33
CA CYS A 248 -3.17 13.14 -29.19
C CYS A 248 -3.69 14.60 -29.23
N PRO A 249 -2.83 15.63 -29.15
CA PRO A 249 -3.25 17.04 -29.23
C PRO A 249 -4.13 17.38 -30.44
N LEU A 250 -3.97 16.68 -31.56
CA LEU A 250 -4.79 16.84 -32.76
C LEU A 250 -6.29 16.60 -32.52
N TYR A 251 -6.63 15.73 -31.57
CA TYR A 251 -7.99 15.25 -31.32
C TYR A 251 -8.60 15.77 -30.02
N LEU A 252 -7.97 16.72 -29.33
CA LEU A 252 -8.36 17.13 -27.98
C LEU A 252 -9.87 17.43 -27.86
N ASP A 253 -10.41 18.27 -28.73
CA ASP A 253 -11.84 18.65 -28.73
C ASP A 253 -12.77 17.42 -28.84
N PHE A 254 -12.46 16.53 -29.79
CA PHE A 254 -13.24 15.32 -30.04
C PHE A 254 -13.10 14.32 -28.89
N CYS A 255 -11.88 14.15 -28.36
CA CYS A 255 -11.59 13.25 -27.25
C CYS A 255 -12.35 13.66 -26.00
N VAL A 256 -12.32 14.93 -25.62
CA VAL A 256 -13.06 15.43 -24.46
C VAL A 256 -14.56 15.25 -24.69
N SER A 257 -15.10 15.73 -25.82
CA SER A 257 -16.53 15.64 -26.12
C SER A 257 -17.04 14.19 -26.10
N PHE A 258 -16.30 13.28 -26.76
CA PHE A 258 -16.60 11.86 -26.77
C PHE A 258 -16.57 11.28 -25.35
N THR A 259 -15.50 11.53 -24.59
CA THR A 259 -15.33 10.97 -23.25
C THR A 259 -16.41 11.43 -22.28
N LEU A 260 -16.79 12.72 -22.35
CA LEU A 260 -17.91 13.26 -21.55
C LEU A 260 -19.24 12.59 -21.90
N SER A 261 -19.51 12.33 -23.18
CA SER A 261 -20.71 11.58 -23.59
C SER A 261 -20.75 10.17 -23.00
N ARG A 262 -19.59 9.55 -22.78
CA ARG A 262 -19.46 8.18 -22.23
C ARG A 262 -19.58 8.13 -20.70
N LEU A 263 -19.29 9.22 -19.98
CA LEU A 263 -19.54 9.31 -18.53
C LEU A 263 -21.02 9.15 -18.17
N SER A 264 -21.94 9.48 -19.08
CA SER A 264 -23.37 9.28 -18.90
C SER A 264 -23.82 7.81 -19.07
N SER A 265 -22.93 6.91 -19.46
CA SER A 265 -23.22 5.47 -19.63
C SER A 265 -23.61 4.82 -18.30
N PRO A 266 -24.56 3.87 -18.26
CA PRO A 266 -24.86 3.11 -17.05
C PRO A 266 -23.75 2.11 -16.66
N SER A 267 -22.81 1.81 -17.57
CA SER A 267 -21.72 0.85 -17.31
C SER A 267 -20.60 1.48 -16.48
N SER A 268 -20.36 0.95 -15.27
CA SER A 268 -19.26 1.39 -14.40
C SER A 268 -17.89 1.25 -15.07
N PHE A 269 -17.74 0.22 -15.90
CA PHE A 269 -16.53 -0.05 -16.66
C PHE A 269 -16.22 1.07 -17.68
N VAL A 270 -17.24 1.50 -18.43
CA VAL A 270 -17.13 2.62 -19.39
C VAL A 270 -16.78 3.91 -18.66
N LYS A 271 -17.42 4.18 -17.52
CA LYS A 271 -17.15 5.38 -16.73
C LYS A 271 -15.71 5.43 -16.22
N GLN A 272 -15.22 4.30 -15.70
CA GLN A 272 -13.85 4.22 -15.18
C GLN A 272 -12.80 4.42 -16.28
N GLU A 273 -12.98 3.82 -17.46
CA GLU A 273 -12.08 4.08 -18.59
C GLU A 273 -12.19 5.52 -19.10
N SER A 274 -13.37 6.13 -19.03
CA SER A 274 -13.57 7.53 -19.41
C SER A 274 -12.81 8.49 -18.47
N ILE A 275 -12.89 8.27 -17.15
CA ILE A 275 -12.10 9.06 -16.18
C ILE A 275 -10.61 8.82 -16.37
N ALA A 276 -10.17 7.60 -16.68
CA ALA A 276 -8.76 7.31 -16.95
C ALA A 276 -8.22 8.09 -18.17
N VAL A 277 -9.02 8.24 -19.23
CA VAL A 277 -8.65 9.08 -20.40
C VAL A 277 -8.54 10.55 -20.01
N LEU A 278 -9.47 11.07 -19.20
CA LEU A 278 -9.41 12.45 -18.72
C LEU A 278 -8.21 12.67 -17.78
N LEU A 279 -7.87 11.71 -16.93
CA LEU A 279 -6.68 11.76 -16.08
C LEU A 279 -5.40 11.88 -16.90
N GLU A 280 -5.31 11.17 -18.03
CA GLU A 280 -4.17 11.27 -18.94
C GLU A 280 -4.09 12.68 -19.59
N LEU A 281 -5.21 13.22 -20.05
CA LEU A 281 -5.27 14.56 -20.67
C LEU A 281 -4.83 15.66 -19.69
N PHE A 282 -5.33 15.62 -18.46
CA PHE A 282 -5.09 16.65 -17.44
C PHE A 282 -3.90 16.35 -16.51
N SER A 283 -3.24 15.20 -16.66
CA SER A 283 -2.04 14.85 -15.88
C SER A 283 -1.03 16.00 -15.88
N PRO A 284 -0.39 16.37 -14.76
CA PRO A 284 0.65 17.39 -14.74
C PRO A 284 1.79 17.15 -15.75
N GLU A 285 2.02 15.89 -16.12
CA GLU A 285 3.07 15.47 -17.07
C GLU A 285 2.61 15.47 -18.54
N SER A 286 1.32 15.70 -18.81
CA SER A 286 0.78 15.67 -20.17
C SER A 286 1.39 16.76 -21.08
N GLY A 287 1.60 16.46 -22.35
CA GLY A 287 2.15 17.40 -23.33
C GLY A 287 1.18 18.47 -23.83
N HIS A 288 -0.03 18.57 -23.24
CA HIS A 288 -1.06 19.52 -23.67
C HIS A 288 -0.83 20.92 -23.08
N ASP A 289 -0.98 21.95 -23.92
CA ASP A 289 -0.96 23.35 -23.51
C ASP A 289 -2.25 23.71 -22.74
N MET A 290 -2.13 24.54 -21.71
CA MET A 290 -3.27 25.01 -20.92
C MET A 290 -4.24 25.88 -21.72
N ASN A 291 -3.78 26.58 -22.76
CA ASN A 291 -4.63 27.35 -23.65
C ASN A 291 -5.62 26.46 -24.40
N ASP A 292 -5.18 25.27 -24.79
CA ASP A 292 -6.03 24.28 -25.47
C ASP A 292 -6.92 23.52 -24.48
N LEU A 293 -6.45 23.26 -23.26
CA LEU A 293 -7.24 22.57 -22.23
C LEU A 293 -8.31 23.45 -21.56
N SER A 294 -8.05 24.74 -21.39
CA SER A 294 -8.91 25.68 -20.65
C SER A 294 -10.40 25.66 -21.06
N PRO A 295 -10.76 25.66 -22.36
CA PRO A 295 -12.15 25.58 -22.82
C PRO A 295 -12.90 24.32 -22.35
N HIS A 296 -12.17 23.25 -22.04
CA HIS A 296 -12.72 21.94 -21.68
C HIS A 296 -12.87 21.73 -20.17
N ILE A 297 -12.20 22.53 -19.34
CA ILE A 297 -12.18 22.34 -17.88
C ILE A 297 -13.57 22.45 -17.29
N LEU A 298 -14.31 23.52 -17.60
CA LEU A 298 -15.65 23.76 -17.06
C LEU A 298 -16.62 22.59 -17.37
N PRO A 299 -16.75 22.12 -18.63
CA PRO A 299 -17.52 20.92 -18.94
C PRO A 299 -17.09 19.67 -18.16
N VAL A 300 -15.78 19.44 -18.02
CA VAL A 300 -15.23 18.29 -17.30
C VAL A 300 -15.57 18.35 -15.82
N VAL A 301 -15.29 19.48 -15.15
CA VAL A 301 -15.60 19.69 -13.72
C VAL A 301 -17.10 19.50 -13.46
N SER A 302 -17.96 20.02 -14.34
CA SER A 302 -19.42 19.86 -14.23
C SER A 302 -19.86 18.39 -14.28
N HIS A 303 -19.30 17.58 -15.20
CA HIS A 303 -19.61 16.15 -15.30
C HIS A 303 -19.05 15.35 -14.12
N VAL A 304 -17.80 15.62 -13.74
CA VAL A 304 -17.15 14.97 -12.59
C VAL A 304 -17.95 15.24 -11.31
N ARG A 305 -18.34 16.49 -11.06
CA ARG A 305 -19.25 16.85 -9.97
C ARG A 305 -20.51 16.00 -9.99
N ASN A 306 -21.21 15.94 -11.13
CA ASN A 306 -22.45 15.17 -11.24
C ASN A 306 -22.26 13.70 -10.91
N GLU A 307 -21.16 13.09 -11.37
CA GLU A 307 -20.86 11.69 -11.11
C GLU A 307 -20.48 11.42 -9.65
N VAL A 308 -19.75 12.34 -9.01
CA VAL A 308 -19.46 12.27 -7.57
C VAL A 308 -20.76 12.34 -6.76
N ILE A 309 -21.63 13.32 -7.03
CA ILE A 309 -22.90 13.48 -6.30
C ILE A 309 -23.82 12.26 -6.50
N LYS A 310 -23.93 11.75 -7.73
CA LYS A 310 -24.67 10.51 -8.02
C LYS A 310 -24.07 9.32 -7.27
N GLY A 311 -22.74 9.19 -7.27
CA GLY A 311 -22.05 8.10 -6.60
C GLY A 311 -22.32 8.08 -5.10
N VAL A 312 -22.18 9.22 -4.44
CA VAL A 312 -22.46 9.35 -3.00
C VAL A 312 -23.94 9.09 -2.69
N SER A 313 -24.86 9.54 -3.55
CA SER A 313 -26.30 9.27 -3.41
C SER A 313 -26.66 7.78 -3.52
N LEU A 314 -25.86 7.00 -4.26
CA LEU A 314 -26.00 5.55 -4.40
C LEU A 314 -25.28 4.75 -3.30
N GLY A 315 -24.66 5.43 -2.32
CA GLY A 315 -23.96 4.80 -1.20
C GLY A 315 -22.52 4.38 -1.48
N PHE A 316 -21.93 4.84 -2.60
CA PHE A 316 -20.49 4.67 -2.83
C PHE A 316 -19.71 5.58 -1.87
N GLY A 317 -18.77 5.00 -1.13
CA GLY A 317 -17.90 5.73 -0.20
C GLY A 317 -16.57 6.15 -0.80
N VAL A 318 -15.75 6.86 -0.01
CA VAL A 318 -14.39 7.34 -0.39
C VAL A 318 -13.43 6.20 -0.79
N GLY A 319 -13.70 4.97 -0.35
CA GLY A 319 -12.93 3.78 -0.73
C GLY A 319 -13.22 3.22 -2.13
N ASP A 320 -14.20 3.77 -2.85
CA ASP A 320 -14.50 3.36 -4.22
C ASP A 320 -13.44 3.90 -5.19
N SER A 321 -12.88 3.01 -6.03
CA SER A 321 -11.82 3.40 -6.97
C SER A 321 -12.26 4.47 -7.96
N TYR A 322 -13.53 4.46 -8.39
CA TYR A 322 -14.05 5.43 -9.36
C TYR A 322 -14.17 6.84 -8.76
N ILE A 323 -14.70 6.97 -7.54
CA ILE A 323 -14.81 8.27 -6.86
C ILE A 323 -13.42 8.84 -6.58
N ARG A 324 -12.47 7.99 -6.17
CA ARG A 324 -11.08 8.41 -6.01
C ARG A 324 -10.46 8.92 -7.32
N ASP A 325 -10.71 8.24 -8.44
CA ASP A 325 -10.21 8.69 -9.76
C ASP A 325 -10.82 10.04 -10.16
N CYS A 326 -12.11 10.28 -9.86
CA CYS A 326 -12.75 11.58 -10.01
C CYS A 326 -12.09 12.68 -9.17
N MET A 327 -11.75 12.40 -7.91
CA MET A 327 -11.04 13.36 -7.04
C MET A 327 -9.62 13.64 -7.54
N ASN A 328 -8.90 12.60 -8.00
CA ASN A 328 -7.59 12.75 -8.61
C ASN A 328 -7.63 13.65 -9.84
N LEU A 329 -8.69 13.55 -10.65
CA LEU A 329 -8.87 14.40 -11.82
C LEU A 329 -9.05 15.88 -11.43
N LEU A 330 -9.81 16.16 -10.37
CA LEU A 330 -9.91 17.53 -9.83
C LEU A 330 -8.55 18.03 -9.31
N SER A 331 -7.80 17.18 -8.60
CA SER A 331 -6.44 17.54 -8.17
C SER A 331 -5.48 17.78 -9.34
N PHE A 332 -5.60 17.04 -10.45
CA PHE A 332 -4.79 17.26 -11.67
C PHE A 332 -5.14 18.58 -12.34
N ILE A 333 -6.44 18.87 -12.52
CA ILE A 333 -6.92 20.18 -13.00
C ILE A 333 -6.40 21.31 -12.11
N GLY A 334 -6.44 21.12 -10.79
CA GLY A 334 -5.95 22.12 -9.85
C GLY A 334 -4.43 22.32 -9.90
N LYS A 335 -3.62 21.26 -10.01
CA LYS A 335 -2.17 21.36 -10.25
C LYS A 335 -1.84 22.11 -11.55
N ARG A 336 -2.67 21.91 -12.58
CA ARG A 336 -2.58 22.60 -13.88
C ARG A 336 -2.98 24.08 -13.82
N SER A 337 -3.53 24.56 -12.71
CA SER A 337 -3.92 25.97 -12.52
C SER A 337 -2.75 26.88 -12.13
N HIS A 338 -1.55 26.33 -11.93
CA HIS A 338 -0.38 27.10 -11.51
C HIS A 338 -0.11 28.30 -12.43
N GLY A 339 -0.07 29.51 -11.87
CA GLY A 339 0.15 30.76 -12.61
C GLY A 339 -1.07 31.29 -13.37
N VAL A 340 -2.23 30.64 -13.28
CA VAL A 340 -3.50 31.12 -13.85
C VAL A 340 -4.18 32.11 -12.90
N LEU A 341 -4.81 33.14 -13.44
CA LEU A 341 -5.49 34.17 -12.64
C LEU A 341 -6.68 33.60 -11.85
N SER A 342 -6.81 34.03 -10.59
CA SER A 342 -7.86 33.59 -9.65
C SER A 342 -9.29 33.63 -10.21
N PRO A 343 -9.75 34.67 -10.96
CA PRO A 343 -11.10 34.70 -11.53
C PRO A 343 -11.34 33.63 -12.61
N VAL A 344 -10.30 33.26 -13.36
CA VAL A 344 -10.39 32.20 -14.38
C VAL A 344 -10.53 30.85 -13.69
N ILE A 345 -9.73 30.59 -12.65
CA ILE A 345 -9.86 29.39 -11.83
C ILE A 345 -11.25 29.32 -11.19
N ALA A 346 -11.77 30.43 -10.69
CA ALA A 346 -13.11 30.50 -10.12
C ALA A 346 -14.19 30.10 -11.14
N SER A 347 -14.04 30.51 -12.41
CA SER A 347 -14.94 30.10 -13.49
C SER A 347 -14.89 28.59 -13.76
N TRP A 348 -13.74 27.95 -13.61
CA TRP A 348 -13.59 26.50 -13.79
C TRP A 348 -14.32 25.70 -12.72
N ILE A 349 -14.27 26.18 -11.47
CA ILE A 349 -14.86 25.51 -10.30
C ILE A 349 -16.28 26.00 -9.97
N GLU A 350 -16.82 26.94 -10.75
CA GLU A 350 -18.17 27.50 -10.57
C GLU A 350 -19.24 26.42 -10.38
N PRO A 351 -19.28 25.31 -11.16
CA PRO A 351 -20.32 24.30 -11.00
C PRO A 351 -20.30 23.62 -9.63
N ALA A 352 -19.11 23.52 -9.01
CA ALA A 352 -18.96 23.00 -7.67
C ALA A 352 -19.36 24.05 -6.62
N ILE A 353 -18.98 25.32 -6.82
CA ILE A 353 -19.35 26.44 -5.94
C ILE A 353 -20.88 26.59 -5.87
N SER A 354 -21.54 26.76 -7.02
CA SER A 354 -23.00 26.96 -7.07
C SER A 354 -23.74 25.71 -6.58
N GLY A 355 -23.25 24.52 -6.93
CA GLY A 355 -23.76 23.25 -6.43
C GLY A 355 -23.67 23.12 -4.90
N ALA A 356 -22.55 23.52 -4.30
CA ALA A 356 -22.37 23.46 -2.86
C ALA A 356 -23.27 24.44 -2.11
N LEU A 357 -23.34 25.71 -2.58
CA LEU A 357 -24.18 26.75 -1.97
C LEU A 357 -25.67 26.37 -2.00
N THR A 358 -26.15 25.87 -3.14
CA THR A 358 -27.56 25.41 -3.27
C THR A 358 -27.85 24.16 -2.44
N SER A 359 -26.82 23.35 -2.16
CA SER A 359 -26.93 22.11 -1.40
C SER A 359 -26.73 22.28 0.11
N LEU A 360 -26.48 23.50 0.62
CA LEU A 360 -26.25 23.72 2.07
C LEU A 360 -27.42 23.24 2.95
N ASN A 361 -28.64 23.31 2.44
CA ASN A 361 -29.84 22.81 3.11
C ASN A 361 -30.22 21.37 2.74
N SER A 362 -29.39 20.69 1.92
CA SER A 362 -29.55 19.28 1.58
C SER A 362 -28.91 18.38 2.65
N GLY A 363 -28.99 17.05 2.48
CA GLY A 363 -28.39 16.10 3.42
C GLY A 363 -26.87 16.22 3.53
N SER A 364 -26.31 15.84 4.70
CA SER A 364 -24.88 15.99 5.01
C SER A 364 -23.95 15.19 4.08
N ALA A 365 -24.44 14.09 3.49
CA ALA A 365 -23.67 13.29 2.54
C ALA A 365 -23.29 14.08 1.28
N THR A 366 -24.24 14.85 0.72
CA THR A 366 -24.01 15.70 -0.45
C THR A 366 -22.99 16.81 -0.13
N CYS A 367 -23.14 17.46 1.04
CA CYS A 367 -22.19 18.49 1.48
C CYS A 367 -20.79 17.93 1.76
N SER A 368 -20.70 16.71 2.31
CA SER A 368 -19.44 16.00 2.50
C SER A 368 -18.75 15.67 1.16
N ALA A 369 -19.54 15.36 0.12
CA ALA A 369 -19.02 15.13 -1.23
C ALA A 369 -18.39 16.41 -1.81
N TYR A 370 -19.09 17.55 -1.71
CA TYR A 370 -18.55 18.85 -2.10
C TYR A 370 -17.33 19.24 -1.27
N ALA A 371 -17.36 19.02 0.05
CA ALA A 371 -16.23 19.27 0.94
C ALA A 371 -14.99 18.47 0.49
N THR A 372 -15.17 17.21 0.12
CA THR A 372 -14.09 16.36 -0.42
C THR A 372 -13.55 16.90 -1.74
N MET A 373 -14.43 17.32 -2.67
CA MET A 373 -13.99 17.96 -3.92
C MET A 373 -13.16 19.22 -3.67
N PHE A 374 -13.63 20.10 -2.78
CA PHE A 374 -12.91 21.33 -2.45
C PHE A 374 -11.61 21.09 -1.71
N TYR A 375 -11.54 20.08 -0.84
CA TYR A 375 -10.29 19.65 -0.22
C TYR A 375 -9.24 19.29 -1.27
N HIS A 376 -9.61 18.45 -2.25
CA HIS A 376 -8.71 18.01 -3.32
C HIS A 376 -8.28 19.13 -4.27
N LEU A 377 -9.14 20.14 -4.48
CA LEU A 377 -8.81 21.35 -5.23
C LEU A 377 -7.89 22.27 -4.41
N ALA A 378 -8.22 22.54 -3.16
CA ALA A 378 -7.44 23.40 -2.26
C ALA A 378 -6.03 22.84 -2.00
N ARG A 379 -5.91 21.51 -1.87
CA ARG A 379 -4.62 20.82 -1.66
C ARG A 379 -3.74 20.78 -2.92
N SER A 380 -4.29 21.05 -4.10
CA SER A 380 -3.59 20.77 -5.37
C SER A 380 -2.55 21.82 -5.77
N ASP A 381 -2.86 23.11 -5.63
CA ASP A 381 -1.98 24.25 -5.93
C ASP A 381 -2.47 25.49 -5.17
N ALA A 382 -1.55 26.39 -4.83
CA ALA A 382 -1.87 27.62 -4.11
C ALA A 382 -2.85 28.52 -4.87
N SER A 383 -2.79 28.54 -6.21
CA SER A 383 -3.68 29.34 -7.06
C SER A 383 -5.14 28.93 -6.90
N CYS A 384 -5.40 27.62 -6.78
CA CYS A 384 -6.72 27.08 -6.46
C CYS A 384 -7.17 27.46 -5.04
N GLY A 385 -6.28 27.34 -4.05
CA GLY A 385 -6.54 27.78 -2.68
C GLY A 385 -6.95 29.25 -2.60
N THR A 386 -6.15 30.14 -3.20
CA THR A 386 -6.40 31.58 -3.31
C THR A 386 -7.73 31.87 -4.01
N SER A 387 -8.07 31.14 -5.08
CA SER A 387 -9.35 31.31 -5.79
C SER A 387 -10.56 30.90 -4.94
N LEU A 388 -10.48 29.78 -4.22
CA LEU A 388 -11.51 29.36 -3.26
C LEU A 388 -11.70 30.40 -2.15
N LEU A 389 -10.60 30.91 -1.58
CA LEU A 389 -10.65 31.94 -0.55
C LEU A 389 -11.19 33.28 -1.08
N SER A 390 -10.86 33.67 -2.30
CA SER A 390 -11.27 34.96 -2.86
C SER A 390 -12.73 34.97 -3.34
N HIS A 391 -13.21 33.85 -3.87
CA HIS A 391 -14.50 33.79 -4.57
C HIS A 391 -15.54 32.92 -3.87
N PHE A 392 -15.15 31.80 -3.26
CA PHE A 392 -16.10 30.88 -2.63
C PHE A 392 -16.34 31.20 -1.16
N LEU A 393 -15.28 31.49 -0.40
CA LEU A 393 -15.37 31.76 1.03
C LEU A 393 -16.31 32.94 1.37
N PRO A 394 -16.26 34.12 0.72
CA PRO A 394 -17.17 35.21 1.02
C PRO A 394 -18.64 34.81 0.78
N LEU A 395 -18.91 34.11 -0.33
CA LEU A 395 -20.27 33.64 -0.66
C LEU A 395 -20.79 32.63 0.37
N LEU A 396 -19.94 31.71 0.82
CA LEU A 396 -20.30 30.72 1.83
C LEU A 396 -20.57 31.40 3.19
N LEU A 397 -19.71 32.34 3.59
CA LEU A 397 -19.89 33.10 4.83
C LEU A 397 -21.19 33.92 4.82
N MET A 398 -21.54 34.57 3.70
CA MET A 398 -22.81 35.28 3.56
C MET A 398 -24.01 34.35 3.81
N ASN A 399 -24.04 33.17 3.18
CA ASN A 399 -25.13 32.20 3.32
C ASN A 399 -25.24 31.61 4.74
N LEU A 400 -24.13 31.50 5.47
CA LEU A 400 -24.13 30.97 6.85
C LEU A 400 -24.74 31.92 7.87
N ASN A 401 -24.83 33.22 7.55
CA ASN A 401 -25.43 34.22 8.43
C ASN A 401 -26.97 34.23 8.37
N GLU A 402 -27.56 33.65 7.32
CA GLU A 402 -28.99 33.85 6.99
C GLU A 402 -29.90 32.63 7.27
N ILE A 403 -29.38 31.46 7.69
CA ILE A 403 -30.19 30.22 7.73
C ILE A 403 -29.98 29.40 9.02
N ASP A 404 -31.06 29.13 9.77
CA ASP A 404 -31.05 28.42 11.06
C ASP A 404 -31.06 26.87 10.98
N GLY A 405 -30.93 26.27 9.79
CA GLY A 405 -31.01 24.81 9.59
C GLY A 405 -29.87 24.14 8.81
N GLY A 406 -28.88 24.89 8.30
CA GLY A 406 -27.82 24.38 7.39
C GLY A 406 -26.38 24.70 7.81
N LYS A 407 -26.17 25.23 9.03
CA LYS A 407 -24.86 25.74 9.48
C LYS A 407 -23.78 24.65 9.54
N GLU A 408 -24.14 23.44 9.97
CA GLU A 408 -23.20 22.31 10.08
C GLU A 408 -22.60 21.89 8.73
N ASN A 409 -23.43 21.86 7.69
CA ASN A 409 -22.99 21.52 6.33
C ASN A 409 -21.96 22.53 5.81
N GLY A 410 -22.17 23.82 6.10
CA GLY A 410 -21.18 24.85 5.78
C GLY A 410 -19.88 24.68 6.57
N PHE A 411 -19.95 24.27 7.83
CA PHE A 411 -18.74 24.02 8.64
C PHE A 411 -17.92 22.85 8.12
N ILE A 412 -18.57 21.77 7.64
CA ILE A 412 -17.87 20.65 6.98
C ILE A 412 -17.08 21.15 5.76
N ILE A 413 -17.73 21.96 4.91
CA ILE A 413 -17.10 22.50 3.70
C ILE A 413 -15.94 23.43 4.05
N LEU A 414 -16.11 24.35 5.00
CA LEU A 414 -15.06 25.25 5.46
C LEU A 414 -13.86 24.48 6.04
N SER A 415 -14.13 23.50 6.90
CA SER A 415 -13.11 22.65 7.52
C SER A 415 -12.28 21.94 6.44
N ALA A 416 -12.93 21.42 5.41
CA ALA A 416 -12.26 20.74 4.30
C ALA A 416 -11.43 21.69 3.43
N VAL A 417 -11.92 22.90 3.13
CA VAL A 417 -11.14 23.92 2.40
C VAL A 417 -9.90 24.30 3.19
N PHE A 418 -10.03 24.67 4.47
CA PHE A 418 -8.89 25.08 5.29
C PHE A 418 -7.90 23.94 5.55
N THR A 419 -8.39 22.72 5.77
CA THR A 419 -7.54 21.52 5.86
C THR A 419 -6.80 21.28 4.55
N GLY A 420 -7.44 21.45 3.39
CA GLY A 420 -6.77 21.28 2.09
C GLY A 420 -5.65 22.29 1.87
N ILE A 421 -5.87 23.55 2.23
CA ILE A 421 -4.84 24.60 2.17
C ILE A 421 -3.69 24.29 3.15
N LEU A 422 -4.01 23.91 4.39
CA LEU A 422 -2.99 23.55 5.38
C LEU A 422 -2.14 22.35 4.95
N ASP A 423 -2.77 21.33 4.36
CA ASP A 423 -2.06 20.15 3.88
C ASP A 423 -1.18 20.48 2.67
N LEU A 424 -1.57 21.43 1.81
CA LEU A 424 -0.69 21.96 0.76
C LEU A 424 0.50 22.71 1.36
N CYS A 425 0.25 23.51 2.39
CA CYS A 425 1.28 24.26 3.09
C CYS A 425 2.33 23.34 3.75
N THR A 426 1.93 22.20 4.30
CA THR A 426 2.81 21.29 5.06
C THR A 426 3.51 20.21 4.23
N THR A 427 3.24 20.08 2.92
CA THR A 427 3.91 19.07 2.08
C THR A 427 5.36 19.42 1.72
N ASP A 428 6.28 18.47 1.91
CA ASP A 428 7.74 18.60 1.67
C ASP A 428 8.13 19.08 0.26
N GLU A 429 7.29 18.82 -0.75
CA GLU A 429 7.49 19.24 -2.16
C GLU A 429 7.50 20.78 -2.35
N VAL A 430 7.09 21.54 -1.32
CA VAL A 430 6.82 22.99 -1.35
C VAL A 430 7.96 23.81 -0.70
N HIS A 431 8.96 23.17 -0.08
CA HIS A 431 10.02 23.85 0.69
C HIS A 431 11.09 24.60 -0.13
N HIS A 432 11.01 24.60 -1.47
CA HIS A 432 12.06 25.18 -2.31
C HIS A 432 11.68 26.41 -3.16
N GLY A 433 10.57 27.13 -2.90
CA GLY A 433 10.33 28.36 -3.67
C GLY A 433 9.19 29.34 -3.31
N LEU A 434 8.66 29.40 -2.08
CA LEU A 434 7.31 29.94 -1.86
C LEU A 434 7.14 30.92 -0.67
N SER A 435 7.82 32.07 -0.67
CA SER A 435 7.36 33.17 0.20
C SER A 435 6.15 33.90 -0.39
N SER A 436 6.09 34.06 -1.71
CA SER A 436 5.06 34.88 -2.38
C SER A 436 3.67 34.24 -2.41
N THR A 437 3.55 32.91 -2.44
CA THR A 437 2.25 32.23 -2.50
C THR A 437 1.56 32.11 -1.14
N LEU A 438 2.33 31.97 -0.06
CA LEU A 438 1.80 32.05 1.31
C LEU A 438 1.25 33.46 1.58
N ASP A 439 1.92 34.49 1.07
CA ASP A 439 1.44 35.87 1.15
C ASP A 439 0.10 36.07 0.40
N ASP A 440 -0.09 35.42 -0.76
CA ASP A 440 -1.33 35.53 -1.54
C ASP A 440 -2.51 34.80 -0.87
N VAL A 441 -2.27 33.62 -0.29
CA VAL A 441 -3.26 32.89 0.54
C VAL A 441 -3.64 33.72 1.75
N LYS A 442 -2.65 34.28 2.45
CA LYS A 442 -2.85 35.15 3.62
C LYS A 442 -3.67 36.39 3.26
N ARG A 443 -3.28 37.14 2.22
CA ARG A 443 -4.02 38.32 1.75
C ARG A 443 -5.47 37.97 1.42
N SER A 444 -5.73 36.79 0.84
CA SER A 444 -7.09 36.36 0.51
C SER A 444 -7.94 36.05 1.75
N LEU A 445 -7.36 35.49 2.80
CA LEU A 445 -8.02 35.29 4.10
C LEU A 445 -8.28 36.61 4.83
N GLU A 446 -7.31 37.54 4.78
CA GLU A 446 -7.43 38.87 5.38
C GLU A 446 -8.63 39.65 4.82
N LEU A 447 -8.96 39.48 3.53
CA LEU A 447 -10.14 40.08 2.91
C LEU A 447 -11.47 39.60 3.49
N SER A 448 -11.55 38.38 4.03
CA SER A 448 -12.76 37.80 4.64
C SER A 448 -12.68 37.70 6.18
N SER A 449 -11.66 38.31 6.78
CA SER A 449 -11.37 38.18 8.21
C SER A 449 -12.48 38.69 9.14
N PRO A 450 -13.14 39.84 8.88
CA PRO A 450 -14.21 40.32 9.76
C PRO A 450 -15.36 39.32 9.90
N GLU A 451 -15.80 38.73 8.79
CA GLU A 451 -16.85 37.72 8.74
C GLU A 451 -16.39 36.39 9.37
N LEU A 452 -15.14 36.00 9.15
CA LEU A 452 -14.54 34.82 9.77
C LEU A 452 -14.45 34.96 11.29
N PHE A 453 -14.05 36.11 11.82
CA PHE A 453 -13.97 36.35 13.26
C PHE A 453 -15.34 36.35 13.90
N ARG A 454 -16.35 36.96 13.25
CA ARG A 454 -17.75 36.87 13.71
C ARG A 454 -18.25 35.43 13.69
N LEU A 455 -17.86 34.64 12.69
CA LEU A 455 -18.17 33.22 12.63
C LEU A 455 -17.53 32.47 13.80
N VAL A 456 -16.25 32.71 14.10
CA VAL A 456 -15.54 32.10 15.24
C VAL A 456 -16.21 32.47 16.56
N GLU A 457 -16.57 33.73 16.78
CA GLU A 457 -17.32 34.14 17.98
C GLU A 457 -18.66 33.39 18.09
N THR A 458 -19.40 33.27 16.98
CA THR A 458 -20.66 32.53 16.93
C THR A 458 -20.47 31.04 17.20
N LEU A 459 -19.41 30.43 16.65
CA LEU A 459 -19.03 29.04 16.89
C LEU A 459 -18.70 28.79 18.36
N LEU A 460 -17.90 29.66 18.98
CA LEU A 460 -17.52 29.55 20.40
C LEU A 460 -18.74 29.68 21.33
N LEU A 461 -19.72 30.50 20.97
CA LEU A 461 -21.01 30.57 21.68
C LEU A 461 -21.84 29.30 21.47
N ALA A 462 -21.93 28.80 20.24
CA ALA A 462 -22.72 27.61 19.89
C ALA A 462 -22.18 26.33 20.52
N LEU A 463 -20.85 26.19 20.65
CA LEU A 463 -20.18 25.04 21.27
C LEU A 463 -20.64 24.76 22.71
N LYS A 464 -21.10 25.79 23.42
CA LYS A 464 -21.66 25.65 24.78
C LYS A 464 -23.03 24.97 24.80
N MET A 465 -23.79 25.04 23.71
CA MET A 465 -25.20 24.65 23.64
C MET A 465 -25.48 23.47 22.69
N ALA A 466 -24.53 23.10 21.82
CA ALA A 466 -24.75 22.14 20.73
C ALA A 466 -24.78 20.65 21.14
N GLU A 467 -25.43 19.82 20.31
CA GLU A 467 -25.43 18.35 20.42
C GLU A 467 -24.07 17.73 20.08
N SER A 468 -23.87 16.45 20.42
CA SER A 468 -22.56 15.78 20.34
C SER A 468 -21.95 15.70 18.93
N SER A 469 -22.74 15.44 17.89
CA SER A 469 -22.26 15.37 16.50
C SER A 469 -21.89 16.74 15.95
N SER A 470 -22.71 17.75 16.23
CA SER A 470 -22.49 19.15 15.83
C SER A 470 -21.22 19.72 16.45
N LYS A 471 -20.94 19.36 17.71
CA LYS A 471 -19.73 19.77 18.44
C LYS A 471 -18.44 19.30 17.75
N ILE A 472 -18.41 18.08 17.22
CA ILE A 472 -17.23 17.52 16.55
C ILE A 472 -16.90 18.35 15.30
N ILE A 473 -17.89 18.62 14.45
CA ILE A 473 -17.71 19.39 13.21
C ILE A 473 -17.20 20.81 13.52
N MET A 474 -17.78 21.45 14.54
CA MET A 474 -17.34 22.77 14.99
C MET A 474 -15.89 22.75 15.51
N CYS A 475 -15.49 21.71 16.24
CA CYS A 475 -14.12 21.56 16.72
C CYS A 475 -13.11 21.31 15.57
N GLU A 476 -13.49 20.54 14.55
CA GLU A 476 -12.66 20.31 13.36
C GLU A 476 -12.42 21.61 12.58
N LEU A 477 -13.46 22.44 12.44
CA LEU A 477 -13.34 23.75 11.81
C LEU A 477 -12.42 24.69 12.61
N LEU A 478 -12.63 24.80 13.93
CA LEU A 478 -11.76 25.61 14.79
C LEU A 478 -10.31 25.14 14.75
N SER A 479 -10.08 23.83 14.79
CA SER A 479 -8.74 23.26 14.70
C SER A 479 -8.06 23.56 13.37
N SER A 480 -8.80 23.51 12.26
CA SER A 480 -8.28 23.86 10.94
C SER A 480 -7.90 25.34 10.85
N LEU A 481 -8.72 26.23 11.43
CA LEU A 481 -8.44 27.68 11.48
C LEU A 481 -7.21 27.99 12.35
N LEU A 482 -7.13 27.43 13.56
CA LEU A 482 -5.99 27.61 14.46
C LEU A 482 -4.69 27.11 13.82
N SER A 483 -4.73 25.92 13.22
CA SER A 483 -3.57 25.36 12.53
C SER A 483 -3.11 26.23 11.34
N LEU A 484 -4.03 26.90 10.66
CA LEU A 484 -3.72 27.81 9.56
C LEU A 484 -3.19 29.16 10.05
N ASP A 485 -3.70 29.68 11.17
CA ASP A 485 -3.19 30.88 11.85
C ASP A 485 -1.72 30.72 12.25
N VAL A 486 -1.39 29.57 12.84
CA VAL A 486 0.00 29.17 13.15
C VAL A 486 0.88 29.27 11.90
N TYR A 487 0.45 28.65 10.81
CA TYR A 487 1.28 28.46 9.62
C TYR A 487 1.47 29.74 8.81
N LEU A 488 0.45 30.60 8.71
CA LEU A 488 0.50 31.84 7.93
C LEU A 488 1.11 33.03 8.69
N HIS A 489 1.68 32.77 9.87
CA HIS A 489 2.11 33.74 10.88
C HIS A 489 0.95 34.66 11.34
N PRO A 490 0.74 34.82 12.66
CA PRO A 490 -0.57 35.12 13.24
C PRO A 490 -1.34 36.23 12.51
N TRP A 491 -2.57 35.93 12.10
CA TRP A 491 -3.52 36.87 11.48
C TRP A 491 -4.84 36.94 12.26
N MET A 492 -5.15 35.96 13.11
CA MET A 492 -6.29 35.97 14.01
C MET A 492 -6.02 36.80 15.28
N PRO A 493 -7.06 37.39 15.91
CA PRO A 493 -6.93 38.09 17.19
C PRO A 493 -6.49 37.13 18.31
N VAL A 494 -5.52 37.56 19.11
CA VAL A 494 -4.91 36.76 20.19
C VAL A 494 -5.96 36.28 21.20
N GLU A 495 -6.94 37.12 21.54
CA GLU A 495 -8.02 36.77 22.46
C GLU A 495 -8.91 35.64 21.91
N SER A 496 -9.21 35.68 20.61
CA SER A 496 -10.02 34.66 19.92
C SER A 496 -9.27 33.33 19.81
N VAL A 497 -7.96 33.38 19.54
CA VAL A 497 -7.09 32.19 19.50
C VAL A 497 -7.03 31.53 20.87
N GLN A 498 -6.74 32.30 21.93
CA GLN A 498 -6.69 31.79 23.29
C GLN A 498 -8.02 31.17 23.72
N LEU A 499 -9.15 31.87 23.48
CA LEU A 499 -10.47 31.36 23.82
C LEU A 499 -10.82 30.08 23.04
N SER A 500 -10.36 29.96 21.79
CA SER A 500 -10.55 28.76 20.97
C SER A 500 -9.78 27.56 21.52
N TYR A 501 -8.52 27.74 21.93
CA TYR A 501 -7.75 26.69 22.59
C TYR A 501 -8.42 26.23 23.89
N GLU A 502 -8.85 27.17 24.74
CA GLU A 502 -9.53 26.87 26.00
C GLU A 502 -10.81 26.05 25.78
N ASN A 503 -11.64 26.43 24.80
CA ASN A 503 -12.87 25.69 24.51
C ASN A 503 -12.59 24.29 23.92
N LEU A 504 -11.60 24.12 23.05
CA LEU A 504 -11.24 22.80 22.52
C LEU A 504 -10.77 21.86 23.65
N LEU A 505 -9.89 22.36 24.53
CA LEU A 505 -9.41 21.62 25.70
C LEU A 505 -10.56 21.26 26.65
N LEU A 506 -11.45 22.23 26.93
CA LEU A 506 -12.63 22.04 27.76
C LEU A 506 -13.54 20.92 27.23
N ILE A 507 -13.87 20.97 25.93
CA ILE A 507 -14.71 19.97 25.27
C ILE A 507 -14.02 18.60 25.28
N SER A 508 -12.71 18.56 25.04
CA SER A 508 -11.92 17.34 25.12
C SER A 508 -11.92 16.73 26.53
N LEU A 509 -12.03 17.53 27.59
CA LEU A 509 -12.00 17.05 28.98
C LEU A 509 -13.39 16.70 29.54
N GLN A 510 -14.46 17.33 29.03
CA GLN A 510 -15.84 17.19 29.54
C GLN A 510 -16.77 16.39 28.60
N GLY A 511 -16.32 16.03 27.40
CA GLY A 511 -17.11 15.32 26.39
C GLY A 511 -17.51 13.88 26.76
N ASN A 512 -18.17 13.20 25.81
CA ASN A 512 -18.36 11.76 25.84
C ASN A 512 -17.17 11.04 25.16
N GLU A 513 -17.13 9.71 25.17
CA GLU A 513 -16.03 8.92 24.61
C GLU A 513 -15.68 9.27 23.15
N GLU A 514 -16.68 9.44 22.29
CA GLU A 514 -16.46 9.80 20.88
C GLU A 514 -15.88 11.21 20.72
N ILE A 515 -16.40 12.19 21.48
CA ILE A 515 -15.92 13.58 21.48
C ILE A 515 -14.47 13.63 21.99
N HIS A 516 -14.15 12.91 23.07
CA HIS A 516 -12.80 12.87 23.63
C HIS A 516 -11.78 12.47 22.56
N ILE A 517 -12.04 11.38 21.82
CA ILE A 517 -11.10 10.85 20.83
C ILE A 517 -10.93 11.81 19.64
N LYS A 518 -12.04 12.34 19.10
CA LYS A 518 -12.00 13.18 17.91
C LYS A 518 -11.43 14.57 18.18
N VAL A 519 -11.80 15.20 19.30
CA VAL A 519 -11.30 16.53 19.67
C VAL A 519 -9.84 16.47 20.13
N ALA A 520 -9.44 15.42 20.85
CA ALA A 520 -8.02 15.23 21.20
C ALA A 520 -7.14 15.09 19.95
N ARG A 521 -7.63 14.43 18.89
CA ARG A 521 -6.92 14.38 17.60
C ARG A 521 -6.76 15.76 16.96
N CYS A 522 -7.80 16.60 17.04
CA CYS A 522 -7.75 17.99 16.57
C CYS A 522 -6.69 18.81 17.33
N ILE A 523 -6.63 18.64 18.66
CA ILE A 523 -5.64 19.31 19.52
C ILE A 523 -4.22 18.82 19.19
N SER A 524 -4.04 17.51 19.01
CA SER A 524 -2.76 16.93 18.61
C SER A 524 -2.26 17.53 17.29
N ARG A 525 -3.12 17.67 16.27
CA ARG A 525 -2.75 18.30 14.99
C ARG A 525 -2.19 19.71 15.18
N ILE A 526 -2.81 20.51 16.05
CA ILE A 526 -2.31 21.85 16.38
C ILE A 526 -0.96 21.77 17.12
N GLY A 527 -0.85 20.87 18.10
CA GLY A 527 0.37 20.68 18.88
C GLY A 527 1.59 20.21 18.06
N HIS A 528 1.37 19.63 16.87
CA HIS A 528 2.47 19.33 15.92
C HIS A 528 3.00 20.59 15.24
N LEU A 529 2.19 21.64 15.09
CA LEU A 529 2.52 22.87 14.36
C LEU A 529 3.02 23.99 15.29
N GLU A 530 2.36 24.21 16.43
CA GLU A 530 2.76 25.22 17.41
C GLU A 530 2.56 24.73 18.84
N GLY A 531 3.65 24.70 19.60
CA GLY A 531 3.61 24.30 21.00
C GLY A 531 3.29 25.42 21.97
N ASN A 532 3.81 26.64 21.75
CA ASN A 532 3.82 27.68 22.79
C ASN A 532 2.42 28.25 23.10
N GLY A 533 1.62 28.57 22.08
CA GLY A 533 0.25 29.06 22.28
C GLY A 533 -0.65 28.03 22.97
N LEU A 534 -0.55 26.76 22.55
CA LEU A 534 -1.28 25.66 23.16
C LEU A 534 -0.83 25.40 24.60
N ASN A 535 0.47 25.45 24.87
CA ASN A 535 1.06 25.29 26.20
C ASN A 535 0.51 26.33 27.19
N ASN A 536 0.46 27.60 26.79
CA ASN A 536 -0.10 28.68 27.62
C ASN A 536 -1.59 28.45 27.93
N ALA A 537 -2.37 28.03 26.93
CA ALA A 537 -3.79 27.76 27.11
C ALA A 537 -4.04 26.53 28.02
N ILE A 538 -3.20 25.49 27.93
CA ILE A 538 -3.23 24.35 28.84
C ILE A 538 -3.03 24.86 30.27
N VAL A 539 -1.92 25.53 30.57
CA VAL A 539 -1.63 26.01 31.95
C VAL A 539 -2.76 26.87 32.50
N HIS A 540 -3.24 27.84 31.71
CA HIS A 540 -4.32 28.75 32.13
C HIS A 540 -5.65 28.04 32.40
N LEU A 541 -6.05 27.08 31.55
CA LEU A 541 -7.30 26.32 31.77
C LEU A 541 -7.23 25.48 33.05
N LEU A 542 -6.07 24.85 33.29
CA LEU A 542 -5.84 23.97 34.44
C LEU A 542 -5.88 24.74 35.77
N GLU A 543 -5.57 26.04 35.78
CA GLU A 543 -5.70 26.92 36.95
C GLU A 543 -7.16 27.32 37.26
N LYS A 544 -8.03 27.34 36.25
CA LYS A 544 -9.36 27.98 36.33
C LYS A 544 -10.50 27.02 36.67
N GLU A 545 -10.45 25.77 36.22
CA GLU A 545 -11.54 24.79 36.36
C GLU A 545 -11.20 23.58 37.24
N LYS A 546 -12.20 23.06 37.98
CA LYS A 546 -11.97 22.08 39.06
C LYS A 546 -12.62 20.69 38.86
N LYS A 547 -13.24 20.40 37.71
CA LYS A 547 -13.94 19.11 37.49
C LYS A 547 -13.78 18.59 36.06
N PHE A 548 -12.88 17.61 35.88
CA PHE A 548 -12.66 16.90 34.61
C PHE A 548 -12.93 15.39 34.73
N ASN A 549 -13.23 14.75 33.59
CA ASN A 549 -13.43 13.30 33.50
C ASN A 549 -12.07 12.57 33.37
N ALA A 550 -11.87 11.46 34.10
CA ALA A 550 -10.65 10.66 34.00
C ALA A 550 -10.40 10.14 32.56
N THR A 551 -11.45 9.68 31.87
CA THR A 551 -11.34 9.25 30.45
C THR A 551 -10.94 10.39 29.53
N GLY A 552 -11.47 11.60 29.78
CA GLY A 552 -11.11 12.81 29.03
C GLY A 552 -9.65 13.21 29.23
N ILE A 553 -9.16 13.15 30.48
CA ILE A 553 -7.75 13.42 30.82
C ILE A 553 -6.83 12.41 30.10
N ILE A 554 -7.10 11.11 30.22
CA ILE A 554 -6.28 10.07 29.57
C ILE A 554 -6.24 10.28 28.06
N THR A 555 -7.39 10.59 27.43
CA THR A 555 -7.47 10.75 25.97
C THR A 555 -6.74 12.02 25.50
N LEU A 556 -6.91 13.13 26.19
CA LEU A 556 -6.23 14.38 25.88
C LEU A 556 -4.71 14.24 26.04
N PHE A 557 -4.23 13.75 27.17
CA PHE A 557 -2.80 13.61 27.41
C PHE A 557 -2.18 12.60 26.44
N ASN A 558 -2.84 11.48 26.11
CA ASN A 558 -2.37 10.60 25.03
C ASN A 558 -2.19 11.33 23.68
N ALA A 559 -2.99 12.35 23.40
CA ALA A 559 -2.91 13.11 22.16
C ALA A 559 -1.85 14.23 22.22
N LEU A 560 -1.71 14.89 23.37
CA LEU A 560 -0.66 15.89 23.60
C LEU A 560 0.74 15.25 23.57
N LEU A 561 0.89 14.08 24.19
CA LEU A 561 2.16 13.33 24.22
C LEU A 561 2.62 12.84 22.83
N LYS A 562 1.73 12.84 21.84
CA LYS A 562 2.02 12.53 20.42
C LYS A 562 2.36 13.75 19.58
N SER A 563 2.34 14.94 20.18
CA SER A 563 2.55 16.22 19.47
C SER A 563 4.04 16.53 19.33
N SER A 564 4.41 17.80 19.15
CA SER A 564 5.82 18.22 19.17
C SER A 564 6.48 18.01 20.55
N VAL A 565 7.82 17.88 20.57
CA VAL A 565 8.62 17.68 21.78
C VAL A 565 8.30 18.69 22.90
N PRO A 566 8.16 20.01 22.65
CA PRO A 566 7.83 20.97 23.71
C PRO A 566 6.44 20.76 24.33
N VAL A 567 5.46 20.31 23.55
CA VAL A 567 4.10 20.01 24.05
C VAL A 567 4.11 18.71 24.84
N ALA A 568 4.81 17.69 24.33
CA ALA A 568 4.97 16.41 25.01
C ALA A 568 5.70 16.59 26.35
N LEU A 569 6.77 17.39 26.40
CA LEU A 569 7.52 17.68 27.63
C LEU A 569 6.63 18.33 28.69
N LEU A 570 5.92 19.42 28.35
CA LEU A 570 4.99 20.07 29.28
C LEU A 570 3.89 19.12 29.74
N ALA A 571 3.33 18.31 28.84
CA ALA A 571 2.31 17.33 29.21
C ALA A 571 2.85 16.28 30.19
N MET A 572 4.09 15.82 30.03
CA MET A 572 4.75 14.93 30.98
C MET A 572 5.01 15.61 32.31
N GLU A 573 5.50 16.86 32.32
CA GLU A 573 5.70 17.64 33.54
C GLU A 573 4.39 17.83 34.32
N LEU A 574 3.28 18.14 33.65
CA LEU A 574 1.98 18.30 34.29
C LEU A 574 1.42 16.99 34.87
N LEU A 575 1.70 15.85 34.22
CA LEU A 575 1.34 14.52 34.74
C LEU A 575 2.21 14.14 35.94
N LEU A 576 3.52 14.44 35.87
CA LEU A 576 4.50 14.09 36.89
C LEU A 576 4.50 15.07 38.06
N ASN A 577 4.15 16.33 37.89
CA ASN A 577 4.01 17.33 38.94
C ASN A 577 2.62 17.95 38.84
N PRO A 578 1.58 17.21 39.24
CA PRO A 578 0.24 17.73 39.14
C PRO A 578 0.09 18.96 40.03
N LEU A 579 -0.35 20.07 39.44
CA LEU A 579 -0.88 21.19 40.22
C LEU A 579 -1.96 20.63 41.17
N ARG A 580 -1.97 21.11 42.43
CA ARG A 580 -2.76 20.63 43.60
C ARG A 580 -4.26 20.31 43.36
N SER A 581 -4.82 20.57 42.20
CA SER A 581 -6.24 20.40 41.87
C SER A 581 -6.58 19.44 40.72
N LEU A 582 -5.63 18.88 39.95
CA LEU A 582 -5.96 18.24 38.67
C LEU A 582 -5.91 16.70 38.61
N VAL A 583 -4.79 16.09 39.01
CA VAL A 583 -4.53 14.66 38.73
C VAL A 583 -4.56 13.80 39.98
N GLU A 584 -4.16 14.35 41.14
CA GLU A 584 -3.94 13.58 42.39
C GLU A 584 -5.17 12.86 42.94
N SER A 585 -6.38 13.12 42.41
CA SER A 585 -7.62 12.47 42.85
C SER A 585 -8.34 11.62 41.79
N ARG A 586 -7.79 11.45 40.58
CA ARG A 586 -8.54 10.85 39.44
C ARG A 586 -7.79 9.79 38.63
N LEU A 587 -6.46 9.85 38.52
CA LEU A 587 -5.66 8.86 37.80
C LEU A 587 -4.84 8.03 38.78
N SER A 588 -4.69 6.74 38.50
CA SER A 588 -3.74 5.92 39.26
C SER A 588 -2.32 6.28 38.87
N GLU A 589 -1.36 6.10 39.78
CA GLU A 589 0.06 6.32 39.48
C GLU A 589 0.54 5.45 38.32
N SER A 590 -0.02 4.24 38.18
CA SER A 590 0.24 3.33 37.06
C SER A 590 -0.19 3.94 35.72
N ASP A 591 -1.33 4.62 35.66
CA ASP A 591 -1.81 5.27 34.43
C ASP A 591 -0.89 6.43 34.04
N VAL A 592 -0.45 7.23 35.03
CA VAL A 592 0.47 8.35 34.83
C VAL A 592 1.79 7.88 34.22
N PHE A 593 2.46 6.90 34.85
CA PHE A 593 3.73 6.41 34.34
C PHE A 593 3.58 5.64 33.02
N SER A 594 2.45 4.97 32.79
CA SER A 594 2.16 4.34 31.49
C SER A 594 2.04 5.38 30.36
N LEU A 595 1.39 6.52 30.61
CA LEU A 595 1.29 7.60 29.63
C LEU A 595 2.66 8.21 29.33
N CYS A 596 3.45 8.51 30.36
CA CYS A 596 4.79 9.08 30.20
C CYS A 596 5.75 8.15 29.43
N ARG A 597 5.72 6.84 29.69
CA ARG A 597 6.52 5.86 28.92
C ARG A 597 6.14 5.82 27.46
N ARG A 598 4.84 5.85 27.16
CA ARG A 598 4.35 5.90 25.79
C ARG A 598 4.89 7.13 25.05
N ALA A 599 4.88 8.29 25.69
CA ALA A 599 5.41 9.53 25.13
C ALA A 599 6.90 9.43 24.77
N LEU A 600 7.72 8.83 25.65
CA LEU A 600 9.12 8.57 25.40
C LEU A 600 9.33 7.62 24.21
N SER A 601 8.47 6.61 24.05
CA SER A 601 8.55 5.67 22.92
C SER A 601 8.15 6.30 21.58
N GLU A 602 7.22 7.26 21.59
CA GLU A 602 6.68 7.91 20.39
C GLU A 602 7.54 9.12 19.94
N ASN A 603 8.32 9.73 20.84
CA ASN A 603 9.20 10.86 20.53
C ASN A 603 10.67 10.50 20.80
N ALA A 604 11.44 10.23 19.74
CA ALA A 604 12.87 9.94 19.85
C ALA A 604 13.74 11.20 20.06
N ASP A 605 13.18 12.39 19.81
CA ASP A 605 13.92 13.65 19.69
C ASP A 605 14.08 14.42 21.01
N PHE A 606 13.77 13.82 22.16
CA PHE A 606 14.04 14.44 23.46
C PHE A 606 15.55 14.67 23.65
N SER A 607 15.94 15.88 24.04
CA SER A 607 17.33 16.18 24.35
C SER A 607 17.75 15.54 25.69
N GLU A 608 19.05 15.31 25.89
CA GLU A 608 19.55 14.76 27.17
C GLU A 608 19.22 15.69 28.36
N GLU A 609 19.12 17.01 28.13
CA GLU A 609 18.71 17.99 29.15
C GLU A 609 17.24 17.79 29.58
N ASP A 610 16.33 17.56 28.62
CA ASP A 610 14.92 17.29 28.89
C ASP A 610 14.76 15.98 29.69
N ILE A 611 15.52 14.94 29.31
CA ILE A 611 15.54 13.65 29.99
C ILE A 611 16.06 13.78 31.43
N LEU A 612 17.12 14.55 31.65
CA LEU A 612 17.65 14.83 32.99
C LEU A 612 16.66 15.63 33.85
N HIS A 613 15.94 16.59 33.26
CA HIS A 613 14.90 17.34 33.96
C HIS A 613 13.76 16.42 34.43
N LEU A 614 13.24 15.56 33.55
CA LEU A 614 12.21 14.58 33.89
C LEU A 614 12.71 13.60 34.97
N LEU A 615 13.98 13.17 34.90
CA LEU A 615 14.58 12.29 35.90
C LEU A 615 14.55 12.93 37.29
N GLN A 616 14.94 14.20 37.41
CA GLN A 616 14.92 14.93 38.69
C GLN A 616 13.52 14.98 39.30
N ILE A 617 12.48 15.21 38.50
CA ILE A 617 11.09 15.24 38.96
C ILE A 617 10.67 13.88 39.53
N VAL A 618 10.97 12.79 38.82
CA VAL A 618 10.51 11.44 39.20
C VAL A 618 11.24 10.91 40.43
N VAL A 619 12.55 11.16 40.54
CA VAL A 619 13.37 10.69 41.66
C VAL A 619 12.85 11.21 42.99
N LEU A 620 12.39 12.46 43.05
CA LEU A 620 11.82 13.06 44.25
C LEU A 620 10.54 12.35 44.76
N LYS A 621 9.82 11.63 43.89
CA LYS A 621 8.58 10.94 44.26
C LYS A 621 8.80 9.56 44.88
N ASN A 622 9.85 8.84 44.46
CA ASN A 622 10.21 7.51 44.96
C ASN A 622 9.01 6.52 45.06
N LEU A 623 8.22 6.39 43.98
CA LEU A 623 7.05 5.51 43.89
C LEU A 623 7.37 4.21 43.13
N PRO A 624 6.94 3.02 43.60
CA PRO A 624 7.23 1.75 42.91
C PRO A 624 6.81 1.70 41.43
N ALA A 625 5.71 2.38 41.08
CA ALA A 625 5.19 2.46 39.72
C ALA A 625 6.12 3.23 38.75
N SER A 626 7.09 4.01 39.26
CA SER A 626 8.01 4.80 38.44
C SER A 626 9.20 4.02 37.89
N LEU A 627 9.46 2.80 38.39
CA LEU A 627 10.66 2.02 38.07
C LEU A 627 10.87 1.87 36.55
N GLU A 628 9.86 1.42 35.82
CA GLU A 628 9.99 1.16 34.38
C GLU A 628 10.21 2.47 33.59
N PHE A 629 9.59 3.58 34.03
CA PHE A 629 9.81 4.90 33.43
C PHE A 629 11.23 5.42 33.72
N LEU A 630 11.73 5.24 34.94
CA LEU A 630 13.11 5.59 35.31
C LEU A 630 14.13 4.80 34.48
N CYS A 631 13.95 3.49 34.33
CA CYS A 631 14.83 2.68 33.49
C CYS A 631 14.84 3.18 32.03
N GLU A 632 13.68 3.55 31.46
CA GLU A 632 13.61 4.08 30.10
C GLU A 632 14.24 5.48 29.94
N LEU A 633 14.17 6.34 30.97
CA LEU A 633 14.91 7.61 30.98
C LEU A 633 16.42 7.36 31.03
N LEU A 634 16.89 6.48 31.92
CA LEU A 634 18.31 6.20 32.12
C LEU A 634 18.99 5.63 30.88
N VAL A 635 18.31 4.78 30.10
CA VAL A 635 18.85 4.25 28.82
C VAL A 635 19.13 5.36 27.80
N ARG A 636 18.47 6.52 27.90
CA ARG A 636 18.67 7.67 27.00
C ARG A 636 19.75 8.64 27.47
N ILE A 637 20.34 8.42 28.65
CA ILE A 637 21.39 9.27 29.22
C ILE A 637 22.75 8.64 28.93
N SER A 638 23.75 9.46 28.60
CA SER A 638 25.11 8.97 28.39
C SER A 638 25.75 8.47 29.69
N LEU A 639 26.64 7.47 29.59
CA LEU A 639 27.36 6.92 30.76
C LEU A 639 28.11 8.01 31.55
N CYS A 640 28.69 8.99 30.85
CA CYS A 640 29.40 10.12 31.44
C CYS A 640 28.46 10.99 32.32
N SER A 641 27.23 11.25 31.86
CA SER A 641 26.23 11.99 32.63
C SER A 641 25.68 11.20 33.80
N ILE A 642 25.59 9.86 33.67
CA ILE A 642 25.21 8.97 34.77
C ILE A 642 26.22 9.08 35.92
N GLU A 643 27.51 8.92 35.62
CA GLU A 643 28.57 8.97 36.63
C GLU A 643 28.70 10.34 37.30
N LYS A 644 28.56 11.44 36.53
CA LYS A 644 28.76 12.79 37.04
C LYS A 644 27.55 13.38 37.75
N THR A 645 26.33 13.09 37.27
CA THR A 645 25.12 13.81 37.67
C THR A 645 24.12 12.90 38.35
N VAL A 646 23.80 11.74 37.76
CA VAL A 646 22.74 10.86 38.28
C VAL A 646 23.13 10.19 39.59
N LEU A 647 24.40 9.74 39.73
CA LEU A 647 24.88 9.14 40.99
C LEU A 647 24.80 10.12 42.18
N GLN A 648 24.90 11.42 41.94
CA GLN A 648 24.74 12.44 43.00
C GLN A 648 23.30 12.54 43.52
N MET A 649 22.31 12.03 42.78
CA MET A 649 20.89 12.01 43.17
C MET A 649 20.55 10.83 44.09
N VAL A 650 21.49 9.90 44.33
CA VAL A 650 21.28 8.75 45.22
C VAL A 650 21.43 9.19 46.68
N ASP A 651 20.32 9.24 47.40
CA ASP A 651 20.17 9.93 48.68
C ASP A 651 20.71 9.16 49.91
N GLY A 652 21.86 8.48 49.77
CA GLY A 652 22.54 7.72 50.84
C GLY A 652 21.78 6.50 51.40
N LYS A 653 20.49 6.35 51.07
CA LYS A 653 19.70 5.13 51.27
C LYS A 653 20.21 4.06 50.30
N ARG A 654 20.59 2.91 50.86
CA ARG A 654 21.42 1.91 50.17
C ARG A 654 20.67 1.12 49.08
N TRP A 655 19.34 1.00 49.18
CA TRP A 655 18.47 0.59 48.09
C TRP A 655 17.35 1.63 47.89
N SER A 656 17.18 2.10 46.66
CA SER A 656 16.11 3.01 46.23
C SER A 656 15.62 2.59 44.85
N ILE A 657 14.46 3.11 44.42
CA ILE A 657 13.94 2.80 43.08
C ILE A 657 14.91 3.27 41.99
N LEU A 658 15.59 4.41 42.20
CA LEU A 658 16.63 4.90 41.28
C LEU A 658 17.83 3.94 41.20
N VAL A 659 18.29 3.41 42.34
CA VAL A 659 19.40 2.44 42.39
C VAL A 659 19.03 1.17 41.63
N ILE A 660 17.83 0.64 41.85
CA ILE A 660 17.35 -0.56 41.15
C ILE A 660 17.14 -0.28 39.65
N ALA A 661 16.69 0.92 39.29
CA ALA A 661 16.58 1.35 37.91
C ALA A 661 17.96 1.41 37.22
N LEU A 662 18.98 1.97 37.88
CA LEU A 662 20.37 2.01 37.40
C LEU A 662 20.90 0.60 37.16
N LEU A 663 20.74 -0.31 38.13
CA LEU A 663 21.14 -1.71 37.98
C LEU A 663 20.44 -2.41 36.80
N SER A 664 19.17 -2.10 36.56
CA SER A 664 18.36 -2.78 35.53
C SER A 664 18.59 -2.24 34.11
N SER A 665 19.02 -0.97 33.99
CA SER A 665 19.14 -0.24 32.72
C SER A 665 20.59 -0.05 32.23
N CYS A 666 21.57 -0.02 33.13
CA CYS A 666 22.98 0.12 32.78
C CYS A 666 23.62 -1.27 32.64
N ASP A 667 24.24 -1.56 31.51
CA ASP A 667 25.00 -2.80 31.32
C ASP A 667 26.39 -2.76 32.00
N SER A 668 26.88 -1.56 32.38
CA SER A 668 28.13 -1.39 33.13
C SER A 668 27.88 -1.48 34.64
N ASP A 669 28.82 -2.07 35.40
CA ASP A 669 28.75 -2.17 36.86
C ASP A 669 29.09 -0.83 37.55
N VAL A 670 28.27 0.20 37.30
CA VAL A 670 28.45 1.58 37.79
C VAL A 670 28.37 1.66 39.32
N LEU A 671 27.73 0.67 39.97
CA LEU A 671 27.53 0.61 41.42
C LEU A 671 28.51 -0.34 42.13
N HIS A 672 29.50 -0.90 41.42
CA HIS A 672 30.51 -1.82 41.96
C HIS A 672 29.90 -3.01 42.73
N VAL A 673 28.84 -3.60 42.18
CA VAL A 673 28.12 -4.75 42.76
C VAL A 673 29.05 -5.95 42.89
N SER A 674 29.91 -6.17 41.90
CA SER A 674 30.88 -7.28 41.88
C SER A 674 31.87 -7.23 43.05
N GLU A 675 32.23 -6.03 43.53
CA GLU A 675 33.17 -5.83 44.64
C GLU A 675 32.51 -6.00 46.02
N THR A 676 31.19 -5.83 46.10
CA THR A 676 30.43 -5.75 47.38
C THR A 676 29.25 -6.74 47.45
N LEU A 677 29.39 -7.87 46.76
CA LEU A 677 28.34 -8.88 46.52
C LEU A 677 27.61 -9.34 47.79
N GLU A 678 28.32 -9.67 48.87
CA GLU A 678 27.70 -10.16 50.11
C GLU A 678 26.79 -9.12 50.77
N HIS A 679 27.14 -7.85 50.62
CA HIS A 679 26.36 -6.74 51.14
C HIS A 679 25.04 -6.63 50.37
N TRP A 680 25.10 -6.59 49.03
CA TRP A 680 23.95 -6.52 48.15
C TRP A 680 22.97 -7.67 48.32
N VAL A 681 23.47 -8.91 48.43
CA VAL A 681 22.62 -10.09 48.65
C VAL A 681 21.83 -9.97 49.96
N THR A 682 22.50 -9.57 51.04
CA THR A 682 21.87 -9.43 52.36
C THR A 682 20.83 -8.31 52.36
N GLU A 683 21.17 -7.20 51.71
CA GLU A 683 20.31 -6.02 51.65
C GLU A 683 19.04 -6.25 50.83
N MET A 684 19.17 -6.85 49.64
CA MET A 684 17.99 -7.20 48.82
C MET A 684 17.08 -8.22 49.51
N LEU A 685 17.64 -9.23 50.19
CA LEU A 685 16.83 -10.22 50.90
C LEU A 685 16.01 -9.59 52.04
N ASN A 686 16.57 -8.60 52.74
CA ASN A 686 15.82 -7.82 53.73
C ASN A 686 14.73 -6.98 53.06
N ALA A 687 15.05 -6.31 51.95
CA ALA A 687 14.12 -5.44 51.23
C ALA A 687 12.96 -6.21 50.56
N VAL A 688 13.17 -7.47 50.15
CA VAL A 688 12.12 -8.34 49.58
C VAL A 688 10.99 -8.65 50.59
N GLN A 689 11.25 -8.54 51.89
CA GLN A 689 10.24 -8.72 52.94
C GLN A 689 9.28 -7.53 53.03
N GLU A 690 9.65 -6.35 52.52
CA GLU A 690 8.79 -5.17 52.52
C GLU A 690 7.74 -5.24 51.40
N GLU A 691 6.47 -5.40 51.77
CA GLU A 691 5.37 -5.60 50.81
C GLU A 691 5.24 -4.50 49.76
N GLU A 692 5.42 -3.24 50.16
CA GLU A 692 5.29 -2.06 49.29
C GLU A 692 6.31 -2.06 48.14
N PHE A 693 7.53 -2.53 48.40
CA PHE A 693 8.65 -2.50 47.45
C PHE A 693 8.97 -3.87 46.85
N ARG A 694 8.27 -4.94 47.25
CA ARG A 694 8.53 -6.33 46.85
C ARG A 694 8.76 -6.51 45.34
N ARG A 695 7.92 -5.89 44.50
CA ARG A 695 8.06 -5.99 43.04
C ARG A 695 9.36 -5.35 42.53
N VAL A 696 9.72 -4.21 43.09
CA VAL A 696 10.94 -3.46 42.73
C VAL A 696 12.17 -4.20 43.24
N THR A 697 12.15 -4.72 44.46
CA THR A 697 13.29 -5.45 45.03
C THR A 697 13.53 -6.79 44.32
N ILE A 698 12.48 -7.48 43.86
CA ILE A 698 12.59 -8.66 42.98
C ILE A 698 13.25 -8.30 41.63
N GLN A 699 12.99 -7.11 41.07
CA GLN A 699 13.73 -6.61 39.89
C GLN A 699 15.22 -6.40 40.25
N GLY A 700 15.51 -5.84 41.42
CA GLY A 700 16.87 -5.67 41.95
C GLY A 700 17.64 -6.99 42.06
N VAL A 701 17.03 -8.06 42.56
CA VAL A 701 17.64 -9.42 42.60
C VAL A 701 18.02 -9.89 41.20
N SER A 702 17.13 -9.70 40.23
CA SER A 702 17.40 -10.05 38.82
C SER A 702 18.55 -9.22 38.26
N ALA A 703 18.57 -7.92 38.53
CA ALA A 703 19.61 -7.01 38.06
C ALA A 703 20.99 -7.34 38.66
N ILE A 704 21.07 -7.64 39.96
CA ILE A 704 22.33 -8.06 40.61
C ILE A 704 22.86 -9.35 39.99
N CYS A 705 22.00 -10.34 39.75
CA CYS A 705 22.42 -11.60 39.12
C CYS A 705 22.82 -11.42 37.64
N ALA A 706 22.33 -10.37 36.97
CA ALA A 706 22.75 -10.01 35.62
C ALA A 706 24.18 -9.43 35.61
N HIS A 707 24.53 -8.60 36.60
CA HIS A 707 25.86 -7.98 36.75
C HIS A 707 26.90 -8.93 37.37
N ALA A 708 26.50 -9.72 38.36
CA ALA A 708 27.34 -10.63 39.10
C ALA A 708 26.70 -12.03 39.22
N PRO A 709 26.85 -12.91 38.21
CA PRO A 709 26.26 -14.26 38.20
C PRO A 709 26.58 -15.10 39.45
N ASN A 710 27.73 -14.87 40.08
CA ASN A 710 28.15 -15.55 41.32
C ASN A 710 27.24 -15.23 42.52
N ALA A 711 26.37 -14.21 42.45
CA ALA A 711 25.38 -13.89 43.48
C ALA A 711 24.35 -15.00 43.70
N LEU A 712 24.17 -15.89 42.71
CA LEU A 712 23.18 -16.97 42.74
C LEU A 712 23.28 -17.82 44.02
N GLU A 713 24.49 -18.25 44.40
CA GLU A 713 24.70 -19.11 45.56
C GLU A 713 24.30 -18.41 46.86
N GLY A 714 24.59 -17.11 46.98
CA GLY A 714 24.18 -16.28 48.11
C GLY A 714 22.66 -16.17 48.22
N PHE A 715 21.95 -15.91 47.11
CA PHE A 715 20.49 -15.85 47.11
C PHE A 715 19.84 -17.22 47.37
N LEU A 716 20.36 -18.31 46.82
CA LEU A 716 19.82 -19.66 47.04
C LEU A 716 19.97 -20.12 48.50
N THR A 717 21.13 -19.89 49.10
CA THR A 717 21.44 -20.34 50.48
C THR A 717 20.74 -19.48 51.54
N ARG A 718 20.78 -18.15 51.40
CA ARG A 718 20.26 -17.21 52.42
C ARG A 718 18.74 -16.97 52.31
N SER A 719 18.10 -17.28 51.18
CA SER A 719 16.63 -17.20 51.04
C SER A 719 15.86 -18.29 51.80
N GLY A 720 16.55 -19.29 52.38
CA GLY A 720 15.89 -20.38 53.14
C GLY A 720 15.14 -19.95 54.40
N GLY A 721 15.34 -18.70 54.86
CA GLY A 721 14.59 -18.11 55.96
C GLY A 721 13.35 -17.30 55.55
N LEU A 722 13.05 -17.22 54.25
CA LEU A 722 11.86 -16.53 53.72
C LEU A 722 10.65 -17.48 53.63
N ASP A 723 9.45 -16.91 53.53
CA ASP A 723 8.26 -17.69 53.20
C ASP A 723 8.44 -18.45 51.87
N PRO A 724 7.89 -19.67 51.72
CA PRO A 724 8.12 -20.51 50.55
C PRO A 724 7.81 -19.83 49.20
N GLU A 725 6.75 -19.02 49.14
CA GLU A 725 6.39 -18.26 47.92
C GLU A 725 7.42 -17.17 47.58
N LEU A 726 7.89 -16.45 48.60
CA LEU A 726 8.93 -15.42 48.46
C LEU A 726 10.29 -16.04 48.10
N GLN A 727 10.61 -17.19 48.67
CA GLN A 727 11.80 -17.96 48.31
C GLN A 727 11.79 -18.34 46.82
N LEU A 728 10.66 -18.88 46.33
CA LEU A 728 10.48 -19.20 44.91
C LEU A 728 10.52 -17.94 44.02
N ALA A 729 10.02 -16.79 44.51
CA ALA A 729 10.11 -15.51 43.82
C ALA A 729 11.55 -15.03 43.64
N VAL A 730 12.37 -15.14 44.69
CA VAL A 730 13.81 -14.82 44.66
C VAL A 730 14.55 -15.77 43.70
N HIS A 731 14.25 -17.07 43.72
CA HIS A 731 14.87 -18.04 42.81
C HIS A 731 14.50 -17.74 41.35
N ALA A 732 13.23 -17.47 41.07
CA ALA A 732 12.77 -17.09 39.74
C ALA A 732 13.41 -15.77 39.26
N ALA A 733 13.58 -14.78 40.14
CA ALA A 733 14.28 -13.53 39.85
C ALA A 733 15.76 -13.74 39.52
N ALA A 734 16.47 -14.49 40.34
CA ALA A 734 17.87 -14.81 40.10
C ALA A 734 18.07 -15.53 38.75
N ALA A 735 17.17 -16.46 38.40
CA ALA A 735 17.19 -17.12 37.10
C ALA A 735 17.01 -16.14 35.92
N ARG A 736 16.11 -15.15 36.03
CA ARG A 736 15.96 -14.10 35.00
C ARG A 736 17.23 -13.27 34.83
N GLY A 737 17.90 -12.93 35.94
CA GLY A 737 19.18 -12.23 35.91
C GLY A 737 20.27 -13.01 35.17
N LEU A 738 20.40 -14.31 35.46
CA LEU A 738 21.34 -15.19 34.76
C LEU A 738 21.02 -15.34 33.27
N ILE A 739 19.73 -15.42 32.91
CA ILE A 739 19.31 -15.43 31.50
C ILE A 739 19.76 -14.14 30.81
N LYS A 740 19.60 -12.97 31.45
CA LYS A 740 20.10 -11.68 30.92
C LYS A 740 21.62 -11.70 30.75
N ALA A 741 22.36 -12.31 31.68
CA ALA A 741 23.82 -12.47 31.59
C ALA A 741 24.28 -13.48 30.51
N GLY A 742 23.35 -14.09 29.76
CA GLY A 742 23.67 -15.07 28.71
C GLY A 742 23.80 -16.51 29.19
N LEU A 743 23.44 -16.81 30.44
CA LEU A 743 23.56 -18.12 31.09
C LEU A 743 22.24 -18.91 31.11
N ALA A 744 21.42 -18.77 30.06
CA ALA A 744 20.04 -19.29 30.03
C ALA A 744 19.91 -20.83 30.18
N MET A 745 20.96 -21.59 29.86
CA MET A 745 21.00 -23.06 29.95
C MET A 745 22.02 -23.57 30.98
N ASP A 746 22.46 -22.70 31.89
CA ASP A 746 23.30 -23.09 33.02
C ASP A 746 22.59 -24.08 33.95
N ASP A 747 23.37 -24.93 34.63
CA ASP A 747 22.82 -25.95 35.53
C ASP A 747 22.10 -25.33 36.74
N GLY A 748 22.49 -24.11 37.15
CA GLY A 748 21.78 -23.32 38.15
C GLY A 748 20.37 -22.91 37.70
N VAL A 749 20.23 -22.40 36.47
CA VAL A 749 18.92 -22.01 35.90
C VAL A 749 18.04 -23.25 35.74
N LYS A 750 18.57 -24.37 35.21
CA LYS A 750 17.82 -25.63 35.09
C LYS A 750 17.33 -26.14 36.45
N SER A 751 18.19 -26.11 37.48
CA SER A 751 17.82 -26.55 38.83
C SER A 751 16.68 -25.72 39.42
N ILE A 752 16.69 -24.40 39.19
CA ILE A 752 15.62 -23.50 39.63
C ILE A 752 14.32 -23.79 38.88
N ILE A 753 14.37 -23.93 37.55
CA ILE A 753 13.20 -24.17 36.73
C ILE A 753 12.54 -25.51 37.06
N LEU A 754 13.33 -26.57 37.32
CA LEU A 754 12.80 -27.87 37.76
C LEU A 754 12.09 -27.75 39.12
N ARG A 755 12.69 -27.03 40.09
CA ARG A 755 12.03 -26.76 41.37
C ARG A 755 10.72 -26.00 41.23
N LEU A 756 10.68 -25.00 40.34
CA LEU A 756 9.46 -24.25 40.05
C LEU A 756 8.40 -25.14 39.39
N LEU A 757 8.80 -26.01 38.44
CA LEU A 757 7.89 -26.96 37.80
C LEU A 757 7.32 -27.96 38.82
N ASP A 758 8.16 -28.50 39.71
CA ASP A 758 7.74 -29.40 40.79
C ASP A 758 6.76 -28.74 41.75
N ALA A 759 6.96 -27.44 42.06
CA ALA A 759 6.04 -26.67 42.89
C ALA A 759 4.64 -26.52 42.25
N ILE A 760 4.58 -26.22 40.95
CA ILE A 760 3.30 -26.16 40.21
C ILE A 760 2.63 -27.54 40.18
N CYS A 761 3.39 -28.59 39.89
CA CYS A 761 2.89 -29.97 39.86
C CYS A 761 2.37 -30.42 41.23
N SER A 762 2.93 -29.89 42.32
CA SER A 762 2.50 -30.12 43.70
C SER A 762 1.32 -29.25 44.14
N GLY A 763 0.82 -28.38 43.27
CA GLY A 763 -0.35 -27.53 43.53
C GLY A 763 -0.07 -26.19 44.22
N VAL A 764 1.19 -25.76 44.32
CA VAL A 764 1.56 -24.45 44.88
C VAL A 764 1.18 -23.33 43.91
N GLU A 765 0.59 -22.24 44.41
CA GLU A 765 0.16 -21.11 43.57
C GLU A 765 1.31 -20.13 43.31
N ILE A 766 2.07 -20.37 42.23
CA ILE A 766 3.21 -19.52 41.85
C ILE A 766 3.09 -18.90 40.44
N ASP A 767 1.87 -18.76 39.91
CA ASP A 767 1.61 -18.23 38.57
C ASP A 767 2.17 -16.81 38.39
N GLU A 768 1.98 -15.93 39.38
CA GLU A 768 2.51 -14.57 39.35
C GLU A 768 4.03 -14.54 39.37
N VAL A 769 4.64 -15.41 40.19
CA VAL A 769 6.09 -15.55 40.31
C VAL A 769 6.70 -16.01 38.99
N LEU A 770 6.09 -16.97 38.30
CA LEU A 770 6.58 -17.49 37.03
C LEU A 770 6.43 -16.49 35.90
N THR A 771 5.25 -15.86 35.82
CA THR A 771 4.91 -14.94 34.74
C THR A 771 5.51 -13.56 34.90
N ALA A 772 6.08 -13.22 36.06
CA ALA A 772 6.83 -11.97 36.24
C ALA A 772 7.96 -11.84 35.20
N THR A 773 8.33 -10.61 34.90
CA THR A 773 9.35 -10.27 33.89
C THR A 773 10.43 -9.44 34.53
N PHE A 774 11.68 -9.67 34.14
CA PHE A 774 12.76 -8.74 34.47
C PHE A 774 12.80 -7.65 33.39
N PHE A 775 12.57 -6.40 33.78
CA PHE A 775 12.53 -5.27 32.87
C PHE A 775 13.93 -4.70 32.71
N SER A 776 14.56 -4.95 31.56
CA SER A 776 15.89 -4.44 31.22
C SER A 776 15.82 -3.73 29.87
N PRO A 777 15.46 -2.43 29.86
CA PRO A 777 15.32 -1.70 28.61
C PRO A 777 16.68 -1.54 27.93
N SER A 778 16.66 -1.50 26.60
CA SER A 778 17.83 -1.21 25.76
C SER A 778 17.42 -0.26 24.64
N LEU A 779 18.34 0.54 24.10
CA LEU A 779 18.04 1.44 22.97
C LEU A 779 17.43 0.62 21.81
N GLY A 780 16.16 0.90 21.48
CA GLY A 780 15.45 0.34 20.32
C GLY A 780 14.45 -0.79 20.60
N SER A 781 14.62 -1.60 21.67
CA SER A 781 13.60 -2.58 22.07
C SER A 781 13.57 -2.80 23.58
N ASN A 782 12.38 -2.75 24.16
CA ASN A 782 12.15 -3.14 25.54
C ASN A 782 12.35 -4.65 25.66
N LYS A 783 13.48 -5.08 26.21
CA LYS A 783 13.77 -6.49 26.47
C LYS A 783 13.23 -6.86 27.85
N CYS A 784 12.02 -7.41 27.87
CA CYS A 784 11.53 -8.13 29.03
C CYS A 784 12.15 -9.52 29.03
N VAL A 785 12.94 -9.85 30.06
CA VAL A 785 13.50 -11.21 30.21
C VAL A 785 12.48 -12.08 30.94
N THR A 786 12.01 -13.11 30.26
CA THR A 786 11.05 -14.09 30.79
C THR A 786 11.76 -15.40 31.15
N LEU A 787 11.04 -16.31 31.81
CA LEU A 787 11.48 -17.70 32.02
C LEU A 787 10.98 -18.65 30.92
N LEU A 788 10.40 -18.13 29.83
CA LEU A 788 9.66 -18.93 28.83
C LEU A 788 10.51 -20.06 28.22
N VAL A 789 11.70 -19.74 27.71
CA VAL A 789 12.55 -20.71 27.00
C VAL A 789 13.02 -21.84 27.94
N PRO A 790 13.63 -21.56 29.10
CA PRO A 790 13.99 -22.62 30.05
C PRO A 790 12.78 -23.41 30.55
N PHE A 791 11.63 -22.76 30.74
CA PHE A 791 10.41 -23.40 31.21
C PHE A 791 9.82 -24.36 30.18
N ILE A 792 9.76 -23.98 28.89
CA ILE A 792 9.36 -24.90 27.80
C ILE A 792 10.29 -26.10 27.74
N GLN A 793 11.61 -25.89 27.85
CA GLN A 793 12.58 -26.98 27.81
C GLN A 793 12.42 -27.95 29.00
N ALA A 794 12.11 -27.44 30.19
CA ALA A 794 11.83 -28.28 31.36
C ALA A 794 10.52 -29.06 31.19
N VAL A 795 9.46 -28.44 30.67
CA VAL A 795 8.19 -29.12 30.37
C VAL A 795 8.38 -30.21 29.30
N ARG A 796 9.18 -29.92 28.27
CA ARG A 796 9.50 -30.86 27.19
C ARG A 796 10.26 -32.09 27.66
N THR A 797 11.18 -31.92 28.61
CA THR A 797 12.03 -33.00 29.15
C THR A 797 11.40 -33.73 30.35
N SER A 798 10.31 -33.19 30.89
CA SER A 798 9.57 -33.80 31.98
C SER A 798 8.82 -35.05 31.53
N ASN A 799 8.96 -36.13 32.29
CA ASN A 799 8.15 -37.34 32.15
C ASN A 799 6.86 -37.30 32.99
N ILE A 800 6.57 -36.18 33.66
CA ILE A 800 5.43 -36.01 34.56
C ILE A 800 4.22 -35.52 33.74
N PRO A 801 3.00 -36.00 34.01
CA PRO A 801 1.78 -35.44 33.41
C PRO A 801 1.69 -33.94 33.67
N VAL A 802 1.63 -33.13 32.62
CA VAL A 802 1.62 -31.66 32.72
C VAL A 802 0.24 -31.20 33.15
N PRO A 803 0.08 -30.46 34.27
CA PRO A 803 -1.21 -29.89 34.67
C PRO A 803 -1.69 -28.80 33.71
N ASP A 804 -3.02 -28.60 33.60
CA ASP A 804 -3.64 -27.50 32.84
C ASP A 804 -3.06 -26.12 33.19
N LYS A 805 -2.64 -25.93 34.46
CA LYS A 805 -2.05 -24.68 34.98
C LYS A 805 -0.71 -24.34 34.29
N VAL A 806 0.09 -25.33 33.89
CA VAL A 806 1.35 -25.12 33.17
C VAL A 806 1.11 -24.52 31.79
N LEU A 807 0.08 -24.99 31.07
CA LEU A 807 -0.31 -24.42 29.78
C LEU A 807 -0.70 -22.95 29.91
N LYS A 808 -1.46 -22.61 30.95
CA LYS A 808 -1.85 -21.22 31.25
C LYS A 808 -0.62 -20.33 31.50
N VAL A 809 0.37 -20.81 32.25
CA VAL A 809 1.63 -20.09 32.49
C VAL A 809 2.41 -19.87 31.19
N ILE A 810 2.52 -20.89 30.32
CA ILE A 810 3.19 -20.74 29.01
C ILE A 810 2.48 -19.70 28.15
N ILE A 811 1.14 -19.71 28.09
CA ILE A 811 0.35 -18.72 27.35
C ILE A 811 0.60 -17.31 27.88
N GLN A 812 0.60 -17.14 29.20
CA GLN A 812 0.85 -15.84 29.83
C GLN A 812 2.27 -15.34 29.58
N LEU A 813 3.28 -16.21 29.62
CA LEU A 813 4.66 -15.89 29.31
C LEU A 813 4.85 -15.50 27.83
N LEU A 814 4.24 -16.26 26.91
CA LEU A 814 4.20 -15.91 25.48
C LEU A 814 3.58 -14.53 25.27
N GLY A 815 2.50 -14.22 25.98
CA GLY A 815 1.86 -12.91 25.92
C GLY A 815 2.82 -11.74 26.21
N LYS A 816 3.86 -11.97 27.02
CA LYS A 816 4.85 -10.96 27.45
C LYS A 816 6.11 -10.89 26.58
N GLU A 817 6.31 -11.83 25.67
CA GLU A 817 7.42 -11.78 24.70
C GLU A 817 7.14 -10.77 23.58
N ALA A 818 8.20 -10.06 23.16
CA ALA A 818 8.11 -9.06 22.09
C ALA A 818 7.83 -9.74 20.73
N THR A 819 6.94 -9.14 19.94
CA THR A 819 6.65 -9.57 18.57
C THR A 819 7.83 -9.22 17.66
N GLY A 820 8.48 -10.22 17.03
CA GLY A 820 9.54 -10.00 16.03
C GLY A 820 10.92 -10.59 16.36
N LEU A 821 11.09 -11.28 17.49
CA LEU A 821 12.29 -12.07 17.78
C LEU A 821 12.17 -13.46 17.14
N GLU A 822 13.28 -14.00 16.60
CA GLU A 822 13.38 -15.40 16.16
C GLU A 822 13.16 -16.33 17.37
N PHE A 823 11.92 -16.78 17.53
CA PHE A 823 11.52 -17.68 18.60
C PHE A 823 11.44 -19.11 18.06
N ASP A 824 11.97 -20.10 18.81
CA ASP A 824 11.84 -21.51 18.44
C ASP A 824 10.42 -22.03 18.69
N TRP A 825 9.53 -21.75 17.72
CA TRP A 825 8.17 -22.26 17.71
C TRP A 825 8.12 -23.80 17.64
N GLY A 826 9.19 -24.46 17.20
CA GLY A 826 9.28 -25.92 17.13
C GLY A 826 9.15 -26.56 18.52
N SER A 827 9.80 -25.99 19.53
CA SER A 827 9.75 -26.48 20.91
C SER A 827 8.33 -26.38 21.52
N ILE A 828 7.56 -25.32 21.23
CA ILE A 828 6.17 -25.20 21.68
C ILE A 828 5.28 -26.24 21.00
N LEU A 829 5.44 -26.40 19.68
CA LEU A 829 4.63 -27.36 18.92
C LEU A 829 4.89 -28.80 19.40
N GLU A 830 6.14 -29.13 19.75
CA GLU A 830 6.48 -30.43 20.34
C GLU A 830 5.79 -30.66 21.69
N VAL A 831 5.70 -29.65 22.56
CA VAL A 831 4.93 -29.72 23.81
C VAL A 831 3.44 -29.95 23.52
N CYS A 832 2.86 -29.19 22.59
CA CYS A 832 1.46 -29.37 22.19
C CYS A 832 1.18 -30.76 21.62
N GLU A 833 2.07 -31.29 20.79
CA GLU A 833 1.98 -32.64 20.23
C GLU A 833 2.05 -33.71 21.31
N ASN A 834 3.00 -33.60 22.24
CA ASN A 834 3.14 -34.53 23.36
C ASN A 834 1.88 -34.58 24.22
N LEU A 835 1.25 -33.43 24.48
CA LEU A 835 0.01 -33.36 25.24
C LEU A 835 -1.21 -33.87 24.46
N ALA A 836 -1.28 -33.59 23.16
CA ALA A 836 -2.35 -34.11 22.30
C ALA A 836 -2.32 -35.65 22.23
N ARG A 837 -1.14 -36.29 22.34
CA ARG A 837 -0.98 -37.75 22.38
C ARG A 837 -1.50 -38.37 23.69
N GLN A 838 -1.60 -37.62 24.79
CA GLN A 838 -1.90 -38.14 26.12
C GLN A 838 -3.40 -38.22 26.47
N LYS A 839 -4.30 -38.26 25.48
CA LYS A 839 -5.78 -38.16 25.67
C LYS A 839 -6.15 -36.93 26.54
N PRO A 840 -6.04 -35.72 25.97
CA PRO A 840 -6.19 -34.47 26.73
C PRO A 840 -7.56 -34.34 27.39
N SER A 841 -7.60 -33.79 28.61
CA SER A 841 -8.86 -33.31 29.22
C SER A 841 -9.43 -32.13 28.41
N GLU A 842 -10.68 -31.74 28.66
CA GLU A 842 -11.26 -30.55 28.02
C GLU A 842 -10.44 -29.27 28.31
N GLY A 843 -9.87 -29.16 29.52
CA GLY A 843 -8.94 -28.10 29.90
C GLY A 843 -7.67 -28.08 29.04
N HIS A 844 -7.04 -29.24 28.84
CA HIS A 844 -5.87 -29.37 27.96
C HIS A 844 -6.20 -29.01 26.51
N VAL A 845 -7.36 -29.45 26.00
CA VAL A 845 -7.80 -29.11 24.63
C VAL A 845 -7.93 -27.59 24.47
N ILE A 846 -8.55 -26.90 25.43
CA ILE A 846 -8.69 -25.43 25.41
C ILE A 846 -7.30 -24.75 25.48
N GLY A 847 -6.44 -25.19 26.40
CA GLY A 847 -5.09 -24.63 26.56
C GLY A 847 -4.21 -24.81 25.32
N ILE A 848 -4.24 -26.00 24.69
CA ILE A 848 -3.50 -26.26 23.45
C ILE A 848 -4.04 -25.38 22.31
N LEU A 849 -5.37 -25.24 22.18
CA LEU A 849 -5.96 -24.36 21.15
C LEU A 849 -5.54 -22.90 21.32
N GLN A 850 -5.53 -22.39 22.55
CA GLN A 850 -5.07 -21.03 22.84
C GLN A 850 -3.60 -20.85 22.45
N LEU A 851 -2.74 -21.82 22.77
CA LEU A 851 -1.34 -21.81 22.34
C LEU A 851 -1.20 -21.83 20.81
N LEU A 852 -1.89 -22.74 20.13
CA LEU A 852 -1.86 -22.82 18.67
C LEU A 852 -2.38 -21.54 18.01
N ASP A 853 -3.38 -20.88 18.61
CA ASP A 853 -3.89 -19.60 18.13
C ASP A 853 -2.86 -18.47 18.32
N CYS A 854 -2.15 -18.46 19.45
CA CYS A 854 -1.02 -17.55 19.67
C CYS A 854 0.10 -17.78 18.66
N VAL A 855 0.45 -19.04 18.35
CA VAL A 855 1.45 -19.40 17.34
C VAL A 855 1.00 -18.91 15.96
N LEU A 856 -0.25 -19.15 15.55
CA LEU A 856 -0.79 -18.70 14.26
C LEU A 856 -0.63 -17.20 14.03
N LEU A 857 -0.82 -16.41 15.09
CA LEU A 857 -0.76 -14.95 15.02
C LEU A 857 0.67 -14.40 14.97
N ARG A 858 1.67 -15.19 15.38
CA ARG A 858 3.05 -14.71 15.61
C ARG A 858 4.13 -15.42 14.80
N ILE A 859 3.84 -16.57 14.19
CA ILE A 859 4.84 -17.31 13.42
C ILE A 859 5.06 -16.70 12.03
N ASP A 860 6.33 -16.53 11.64
CA ASP A 860 6.68 -15.95 10.33
C ASP A 860 6.30 -16.87 9.17
N SER A 861 6.49 -18.18 9.35
CA SER A 861 6.16 -19.19 8.35
C SER A 861 4.89 -19.95 8.70
N LYS A 862 3.75 -19.45 8.21
CA LYS A 862 2.47 -20.17 8.27
C LYS A 862 2.56 -21.56 7.63
N ALA A 863 3.36 -21.71 6.57
CA ALA A 863 3.59 -23.00 5.93
C ALA A 863 4.25 -24.02 6.87
N PHE A 864 5.27 -23.61 7.64
CA PHE A 864 5.90 -24.49 8.64
C PHE A 864 4.89 -24.94 9.71
N PHE A 865 4.09 -24.00 10.22
CA PHE A 865 3.06 -24.30 11.22
C PHE A 865 1.99 -25.27 10.72
N MET A 866 1.48 -25.06 9.50
CA MET A 866 0.47 -25.95 8.92
C MET A 866 1.02 -27.35 8.63
N LYS A 867 2.28 -27.46 8.18
CA LYS A 867 2.97 -28.75 8.03
C LYS A 867 3.06 -29.50 9.37
N ARG A 868 3.33 -28.79 10.47
CA ARG A 868 3.37 -29.36 11.83
C ARG A 868 1.99 -29.80 12.34
N ILE A 869 0.91 -29.09 12.01
CA ILE A 869 -0.46 -29.56 12.33
C ILE A 869 -0.79 -30.87 11.58
N LEU A 870 -0.28 -31.01 10.35
CA LEU A 870 -0.51 -32.14 9.45
C LEU A 870 0.55 -33.25 9.56
N THR A 871 1.24 -33.38 10.69
CA THR A 871 2.24 -34.45 10.90
C THR A 871 1.64 -35.85 10.73
N ASN A 872 2.50 -36.84 10.42
CA ASN A 872 2.09 -38.21 10.12
C ASN A 872 1.27 -38.91 11.23
N ASP A 873 1.41 -38.50 12.49
CA ASP A 873 0.66 -39.05 13.62
C ASP A 873 -0.73 -38.38 13.81
N GLY A 874 -0.97 -37.24 13.17
CA GLY A 874 -2.26 -36.54 13.12
C GLY A 874 -2.81 -36.10 14.47
N ALA A 875 -2.04 -36.14 15.56
CA ALA A 875 -2.54 -35.94 16.92
C ALA A 875 -3.15 -34.54 17.11
N LEU A 876 -2.46 -33.49 16.65
CA LEU A 876 -2.97 -32.12 16.68
C LEU A 876 -4.20 -31.95 15.78
N PHE A 877 -4.17 -32.49 14.56
CA PHE A 877 -5.31 -32.40 13.64
C PHE A 877 -6.57 -33.09 14.19
N GLN A 878 -6.43 -34.28 14.77
CA GLN A 878 -7.54 -34.99 15.42
C GLN A 878 -8.05 -34.25 16.67
N MET A 879 -7.14 -33.62 17.43
CA MET A 879 -7.53 -32.73 18.53
C MET A 879 -8.36 -31.55 18.01
N LEU A 880 -7.95 -30.88 16.92
CA LEU A 880 -8.73 -29.78 16.31
C LEU A 880 -10.13 -30.24 15.90
N LEU A 881 -10.26 -31.42 15.29
CA LEU A 881 -11.57 -31.99 14.94
C LEU A 881 -12.45 -32.25 16.18
N SER A 882 -11.85 -32.75 17.26
CA SER A 882 -12.55 -32.96 18.53
C SER A 882 -12.97 -31.64 19.19
N ALA A 883 -12.14 -30.60 19.07
CA ALA A 883 -12.36 -29.29 19.67
C ALA A 883 -13.54 -28.52 19.07
N VAL A 884 -13.92 -28.79 17.81
CA VAL A 884 -15.15 -28.22 17.22
C VAL A 884 -16.40 -28.66 18.01
N ARG A 885 -16.32 -29.79 18.73
CA ARG A 885 -17.39 -30.31 19.60
C ARG A 885 -17.26 -29.87 21.06
N SER A 886 -16.31 -29.00 21.39
CA SER A 886 -16.10 -28.49 22.76
C SER A 886 -17.33 -27.76 23.28
N SER A 887 -17.56 -27.82 24.59
CA SER A 887 -18.61 -27.02 25.24
C SER A 887 -18.25 -25.52 25.25
N ASP A 888 -16.95 -25.19 25.16
CA ASP A 888 -16.45 -23.82 25.13
C ASP A 888 -16.64 -23.16 23.76
N LEU A 889 -17.19 -21.94 23.78
CA LEU A 889 -17.48 -21.19 22.56
C LEU A 889 -16.20 -20.78 21.80
N GLN A 890 -15.18 -20.35 22.53
CA GLN A 890 -13.95 -19.84 21.95
C GLN A 890 -13.16 -20.98 21.30
N ALA A 891 -13.03 -22.11 21.99
CA ALA A 891 -12.40 -23.33 21.49
C ALA A 891 -13.01 -23.78 20.15
N ARG A 892 -14.34 -23.79 20.04
CA ARG A 892 -15.02 -24.15 18.77
C ARG A 892 -14.68 -23.18 17.64
N CYS A 893 -14.73 -21.88 17.90
CA CYS A 893 -14.40 -20.86 16.90
C CYS A 893 -12.94 -20.92 16.46
N THR A 894 -12.00 -21.06 17.41
CA THR A 894 -10.56 -21.18 17.15
C THR A 894 -10.23 -22.44 16.36
N ALA A 895 -10.82 -23.59 16.71
CA ALA A 895 -10.65 -24.83 15.95
C ALA A 895 -11.13 -24.70 14.50
N LEU A 896 -12.31 -24.10 14.27
CA LEU A 896 -12.82 -23.84 12.91
C LEU A 896 -11.94 -22.87 12.12
N ARG A 897 -11.36 -21.86 12.78
CA ARG A 897 -10.41 -20.93 12.16
C ARG A 897 -9.12 -21.65 11.74
N LEU A 898 -8.52 -22.44 12.62
CA LEU A 898 -7.31 -23.21 12.33
C LEU A 898 -7.54 -24.22 11.20
N LEU A 899 -8.69 -24.91 11.19
CA LEU A 899 -9.08 -25.78 10.06
C LEU A 899 -9.22 -24.98 8.75
N SER A 900 -9.75 -23.76 8.78
CA SER A 900 -9.84 -22.90 7.58
C SER A 900 -8.45 -22.55 7.03
N GLU A 901 -7.49 -22.23 7.91
CA GLU A 901 -6.11 -21.92 7.52
C GLU A 901 -5.39 -23.14 6.93
N VAL A 902 -5.65 -24.34 7.45
CA VAL A 902 -5.14 -25.60 6.86
C VAL A 902 -5.63 -25.76 5.42
N ALA A 903 -6.91 -25.46 5.13
CA ALA A 903 -7.42 -25.49 3.76
C ALA A 903 -6.80 -24.40 2.88
N MET A 904 -6.60 -23.19 3.39
CA MET A 904 -5.94 -22.12 2.63
C MET A 904 -4.50 -22.50 2.27
N PHE A 905 -3.75 -23.09 3.21
CA PHE A 905 -2.42 -23.64 2.95
C PHE A 905 -2.45 -24.74 1.89
N ALA A 906 -3.43 -25.64 1.96
CA ALA A 906 -3.59 -26.72 0.99
C ALA A 906 -3.81 -26.22 -0.46
N VAL A 907 -4.49 -25.09 -0.66
CA VAL A 907 -4.64 -24.44 -1.98
C VAL A 907 -3.30 -23.93 -2.52
N GLN A 908 -2.39 -23.51 -1.64
CA GLN A 908 -1.10 -22.93 -2.02
C GLN A 908 -0.02 -23.96 -2.35
N LEU A 909 -0.26 -25.25 -2.06
CA LEU A 909 0.68 -26.33 -2.38
C LEU A 909 0.80 -26.52 -3.89
N THR A 910 1.93 -26.10 -4.46
CA THR A 910 2.23 -26.17 -5.90
C THR A 910 2.23 -27.61 -6.45
N ALA A 911 2.07 -27.77 -7.77
CA ALA A 911 2.19 -29.06 -8.45
C ALA A 911 3.68 -29.43 -8.68
N THR A 912 4.47 -29.49 -7.62
CA THR A 912 5.85 -29.97 -7.67
C THR A 912 5.90 -31.48 -7.40
N ASN A 913 6.95 -32.17 -7.87
CA ASN A 913 7.18 -33.60 -7.64
C ASN A 913 7.81 -33.90 -6.26
N ASP A 914 7.68 -33.00 -5.29
CA ASP A 914 8.20 -33.23 -3.93
C ASP A 914 7.35 -34.28 -3.19
N GLU A 915 7.96 -35.40 -2.80
CA GLU A 915 7.31 -36.50 -2.06
C GLU A 915 6.68 -36.01 -0.75
N VAL A 916 7.29 -35.00 -0.11
CA VAL A 916 6.80 -34.42 1.15
C VAL A 916 5.52 -33.63 0.94
N GLU A 917 5.42 -32.81 -0.12
CA GLU A 917 4.19 -32.09 -0.47
C GLU A 917 3.06 -33.05 -0.88
N LEU A 918 3.42 -34.14 -1.57
CA LEU A 918 2.47 -35.17 -2.00
C LEU A 918 1.86 -35.91 -0.80
N ASN A 919 2.64 -36.12 0.27
CA ASN A 919 2.13 -36.71 1.51
C ASN A 919 1.09 -35.81 2.19
N TYR A 920 1.33 -34.50 2.30
CA TYR A 920 0.36 -33.57 2.89
C TYR A 920 -0.94 -33.50 2.08
N LYS A 921 -0.86 -33.51 0.74
CA LYS A 921 -2.05 -33.57 -0.13
C LYS A 921 -2.88 -34.82 0.12
N ARG A 922 -2.25 -35.99 0.33
CA ARG A 922 -2.96 -37.24 0.67
C ARG A 922 -3.66 -37.14 2.03
N ILE A 923 -2.99 -36.58 3.03
CA ILE A 923 -3.58 -36.38 4.39
C ILE A 923 -4.81 -35.47 4.29
N ILE A 924 -4.70 -34.32 3.62
CA ILE A 924 -5.81 -33.37 3.44
C ILE A 924 -6.97 -33.99 2.66
N ALA A 925 -6.69 -34.72 1.58
CA ALA A 925 -7.70 -35.42 0.80
C ALA A 925 -8.46 -36.47 1.64
N ARG A 926 -7.75 -37.19 2.53
CA ARG A 926 -8.36 -38.16 3.44
C ARG A 926 -9.33 -37.51 4.43
N GLU A 927 -8.95 -36.35 4.96
CA GLU A 927 -9.69 -35.67 6.04
C GLU A 927 -10.79 -34.72 5.52
N LYS A 928 -10.79 -34.38 4.23
CA LYS A 928 -11.72 -33.42 3.60
C LYS A 928 -13.19 -33.73 3.88
N GLU A 929 -13.62 -34.97 3.63
CA GLU A 929 -15.01 -35.37 3.86
C GLU A 929 -15.38 -35.32 5.35
N GLY A 930 -14.44 -35.66 6.24
CA GLY A 930 -14.61 -35.55 7.69
C GLY A 930 -14.86 -34.11 8.15
N VAL A 931 -14.07 -33.16 7.64
CA VAL A 931 -14.23 -31.72 7.94
C VAL A 931 -15.52 -31.16 7.34
N LEU A 932 -15.88 -31.54 6.11
CA LEU A 932 -17.12 -31.10 5.49
C LEU A 932 -18.35 -31.65 6.24
N HIS A 933 -18.33 -32.91 6.67
CA HIS A 933 -19.40 -33.45 7.49
C HIS A 933 -19.50 -32.73 8.84
N LEU A 934 -18.36 -32.51 9.51
CA LEU A 934 -18.30 -31.81 10.79
C LEU A 934 -18.87 -30.39 10.67
N THR A 935 -18.38 -29.58 9.73
CA THR A 935 -18.84 -28.20 9.53
C THR A 935 -20.31 -28.11 9.15
N GLN A 936 -20.88 -29.09 8.43
CA GLN A 936 -22.30 -29.14 8.10
C GLN A 936 -23.19 -29.18 9.36
N ILE A 937 -22.79 -29.94 10.37
CA ILE A 937 -23.52 -30.03 11.65
C ILE A 937 -23.53 -28.66 12.33
N PHE A 938 -22.39 -27.96 12.34
CA PHE A 938 -22.23 -26.67 13.03
C PHE A 938 -22.79 -25.46 12.27
N LEU A 939 -23.27 -25.62 11.03
CA LEU A 939 -24.11 -24.61 10.38
C LEU A 939 -25.44 -24.39 11.12
N ALA A 940 -25.90 -25.39 11.88
CA ALA A 940 -27.09 -25.32 12.71
C ALA A 940 -26.78 -25.02 14.19
N ASP A 941 -25.56 -24.61 14.53
CA ASP A 941 -25.18 -24.30 15.92
C ASP A 941 -26.06 -23.17 16.50
N HIS A 942 -26.42 -23.26 17.78
CA HIS A 942 -27.27 -22.27 18.46
C HIS A 942 -26.62 -20.87 18.54
N LYS A 943 -25.28 -20.75 18.50
CA LYS A 943 -24.55 -19.47 18.50
C LYS A 943 -24.22 -19.00 17.08
N ARG A 944 -24.63 -17.78 16.75
CA ARG A 944 -24.43 -17.16 15.42
C ARG A 944 -22.95 -17.09 14.99
N VAL A 945 -22.05 -16.85 15.93
CA VAL A 945 -20.60 -16.73 15.65
C VAL A 945 -20.00 -18.07 15.20
N VAL A 946 -20.42 -19.19 15.79
CA VAL A 946 -20.00 -20.54 15.37
C VAL A 946 -20.54 -20.88 13.99
N ARG A 947 -21.81 -20.56 13.69
CA ARG A 947 -22.39 -20.76 12.35
C ARG A 947 -21.60 -20.04 11.26
N ARG A 948 -21.17 -18.80 11.53
CA ARG A 948 -20.34 -18.01 10.60
C ARG A 948 -18.96 -18.64 10.39
N ALA A 949 -18.27 -19.01 11.48
CA ALA A 949 -16.97 -19.66 11.41
C ALA A 949 -17.05 -21.02 10.67
N ALA A 950 -18.10 -21.80 10.92
CA ALA A 950 -18.35 -23.07 10.26
C ALA A 950 -18.64 -22.89 8.76
N ALA A 951 -19.42 -21.87 8.38
CA ALA A 951 -19.68 -21.54 6.98
C ALA A 951 -18.39 -21.11 6.24
N GLN A 952 -17.56 -20.29 6.87
CA GLN A 952 -16.27 -19.88 6.32
C GLN A 952 -15.32 -21.07 6.15
N CYS A 953 -15.17 -21.90 7.19
CA CYS A 953 -14.36 -23.11 7.14
C CYS A 953 -14.83 -24.03 6.02
N ARG A 954 -16.13 -24.34 5.97
CA ARG A 954 -16.73 -25.17 4.93
C ARG A 954 -16.44 -24.63 3.53
N HIS A 955 -16.59 -23.32 3.33
CA HIS A 955 -16.34 -22.68 2.04
C HIS A 955 -14.87 -22.83 1.59
N GLN A 956 -13.89 -22.70 2.49
CA GLN A 956 -12.48 -22.89 2.12
C GLN A 956 -12.18 -24.35 1.77
N TRP A 957 -12.71 -25.31 2.53
CA TRP A 957 -12.52 -26.74 2.26
C TRP A 957 -13.20 -27.20 0.97
N TYR A 958 -14.28 -26.53 0.52
CA TYR A 958 -14.91 -26.79 -0.77
C TYR A 958 -14.04 -26.39 -1.97
N LYS A 959 -13.12 -25.43 -1.82
CA LYS A 959 -12.24 -24.97 -2.90
C LYS A 959 -11.11 -25.94 -3.21
N LEU A 960 -10.82 -26.86 -2.29
CA LEU A 960 -9.83 -27.92 -2.46
C LEU A 960 -10.32 -28.88 -3.54
N ARG A 961 -9.70 -28.87 -4.71
CA ARG A 961 -10.03 -29.76 -5.82
C ARG A 961 -9.42 -31.13 -5.63
#